data_AF-A0A929VIT5-F1
#
_entry.id   AF-A0A929VIT5-F1
#
_cell.length_a   1.000
_cell.length_b   1.000
_cell.length_c   1.000
_cell.angle_alpha   90.00
_cell.angle_beta   90.00
_cell.angle_gamma   90.00
#
_symmetry.space_group_name_H-M   'P 1'
#
loop_
_entity.id
_entity.type
_entity.pdbx_description
1 polymer ?
#
loop_
_entity_poly.entity_id
_entity_poly.type
_entity_poly.pdbx_seq_one_letter_code
_entity_poly.pdbx_strand_id
1 'polypeptide(L)'
;MKRKFALLLVFTMLSVNSYAIQERYSYADTTSVSSQLSNNDLNEILNEVESMYTSITFEELGMQNITVFEISYNTVKSQIRAKLTQIINSDKKISNKMGQTEDKEFYKGTLELNKIKIMRAMVYLNALYSFNNYDGQSIYDIIIEQPNYFGGDYDIIPMLVHVGNGGKNHENLNNLRYSASIKSENGIRYSQTNISGYDNVIKPIITSNLSFEDFFKKIAGTMDVNDWFSTKTNLKVKENMQNNMPTTAKWRAFDRLISDENTKKYILPLLNIPSGQMYVMSNSRHTIIGPQQIYNGYDFNAILDKYGDRMSEYLNLWYRIAIDSTNIANYSDSLVLDTIKTDRNWNTWPIKLEGLDFTSTEYIHNAFYIPFKLQNTRLGANGEANGNGMRLGVIKLLSDEGLSCYAHENAHVLVKSTFLDNKGERDNATAEVYTRSFLEPYEKDEPVFSFNQIFNRNELYSNTNPEQFNSMNDVDNFVKNRNELIYALDVLEAEAVFEKNYQKEWFNTIEQIPSNESGKRANSTKALFRNMTENEKNSLVDINSLVDRDAVSYRFEANGLLPTGTLENNAYETIPLFTPMYGYAENNSGMGSDITSKRLIWELWGEYGYYNGVVPYMSNQYKDETGLNDDALIMKITGKSGSEFKKSLYKKAQTRENQIKPIFINGTQITDYSQLKNLMVQAVENDKMNSFSKLSNGAYVKRAIETEVEKLKIEIYKQYKDLTSDFSDSIYSHTVTKLTKPAIIPEVLTYNGQEQSPKLNNIDYNTMTISGDKNINADDYTITISLKDKVNTTWDDDTTQDIILSYTINKRQGVIVNITGNRNNGTAGNETVADGYT
;
A
#
# COMPACT_ATOMS: atom_id res chain seq x y z
N MET A 1 -59.89 -48.04 -20.89
CA MET A 1 -60.42 -46.95 -21.75
C MET A 1 -61.49 -46.07 -21.09
N LYS A 2 -62.34 -46.55 -20.16
CA LYS A 2 -63.37 -45.72 -19.51
C LYS A 2 -62.90 -44.79 -18.36
N ARG A 3 -61.67 -44.94 -17.84
CA ARG A 3 -61.07 -44.01 -16.82
C ARG A 3 -60.35 -42.78 -17.40
N LYS A 4 -60.05 -42.75 -18.71
CA LYS A 4 -59.40 -41.60 -19.36
C LYS A 4 -60.38 -40.52 -19.84
N PHE A 5 -61.68 -40.83 -19.95
CA PHE A 5 -62.71 -39.85 -20.34
C PHE A 5 -63.26 -39.03 -19.16
N ALA A 6 -63.19 -39.55 -17.93
CA ALA A 6 -63.64 -38.81 -16.74
C ALA A 6 -62.65 -37.71 -16.31
N LEU A 7 -61.34 -37.91 -16.51
CA LEU A 7 -60.34 -36.87 -16.21
C LEU A 7 -60.35 -35.69 -17.21
N LEU A 8 -60.77 -35.94 -18.46
CA LEU A 8 -60.80 -34.90 -19.49
C LEU A 8 -62.00 -33.94 -19.31
N LEU A 9 -63.11 -34.41 -18.73
CA LEU A 9 -64.28 -33.57 -18.42
C LEU A 9 -64.09 -32.70 -17.16
N VAL A 10 -63.30 -33.15 -16.19
CA VAL A 10 -62.98 -32.36 -14.98
C VAL A 10 -61.95 -31.26 -15.28
N PHE A 11 -60.98 -31.54 -16.16
CA PHE A 11 -60.01 -30.52 -16.60
C PHE A 11 -60.62 -29.45 -17.51
N THR A 12 -61.65 -29.78 -18.30
CA THR A 12 -62.33 -28.78 -19.14
C THR A 12 -63.31 -27.90 -18.36
N MET A 13 -63.88 -28.35 -17.24
CA MET A 13 -64.72 -27.47 -16.41
C MET A 13 -63.92 -26.49 -15.53
N LEU A 14 -62.70 -26.83 -15.13
CA LEU A 14 -61.80 -25.90 -14.40
C LEU A 14 -61.13 -24.86 -15.32
N SER A 15 -60.92 -25.19 -16.60
CA SER A 15 -60.38 -24.24 -17.59
C SER A 15 -61.40 -23.23 -18.13
N VAL A 16 -62.70 -23.54 -18.06
CA VAL A 16 -63.74 -22.65 -18.61
C VAL A 16 -64.04 -21.48 -17.66
N ASN A 17 -63.89 -21.64 -16.35
CA ASN A 17 -64.05 -20.53 -15.39
C ASN A 17 -62.84 -19.57 -15.36
N SER A 18 -61.64 -20.04 -15.71
CA SER A 18 -60.43 -19.21 -15.73
C SER A 18 -60.26 -18.38 -17.01
N TYR A 19 -60.88 -18.81 -18.13
CA TYR A 19 -60.89 -18.04 -19.38
C TYR A 19 -61.98 -16.94 -19.41
N ALA A 20 -63.09 -17.10 -18.67
CA ALA A 20 -64.19 -16.14 -18.69
C ALA A 20 -63.88 -14.79 -18.02
N ILE A 21 -62.85 -14.73 -17.17
CA ILE A 21 -62.43 -13.50 -16.47
C ILE A 21 -61.52 -12.63 -17.37
N GLN A 22 -60.93 -13.19 -18.43
CA GLN A 22 -59.79 -12.57 -19.12
C GLN A 22 -60.13 -11.43 -20.11
N GLU A 23 -61.37 -11.28 -20.54
CA GLU A 23 -61.75 -10.33 -21.61
C GLU A 23 -62.31 -8.95 -21.15
N ARG A 24 -62.44 -8.66 -19.84
CA ARG A 24 -63.11 -7.42 -19.36
C ARG A 24 -62.21 -6.29 -18.87
N TYR A 25 -60.97 -6.17 -19.34
CA TYR A 25 -60.04 -5.16 -18.81
C TYR A 25 -59.49 -4.22 -19.89
N SER A 26 -60.26 -3.20 -20.26
CA SER A 26 -59.79 -2.06 -21.06
C SER A 26 -59.46 -0.86 -20.16
N TYR A 27 -58.26 -0.31 -20.37
CA TYR A 27 -57.74 0.90 -19.75
C TYR A 27 -58.64 2.12 -20.01
N ALA A 28 -59.03 2.83 -18.95
CA ALA A 28 -59.54 4.20 -19.03
C ALA A 28 -59.23 4.95 -17.73
N ASP A 29 -58.54 6.09 -17.91
CA ASP A 29 -58.25 7.25 -17.05
C ASP A 29 -58.23 7.13 -15.52
N THR A 30 -57.08 7.55 -14.97
CA THR A 30 -56.74 7.62 -13.56
C THR A 30 -57.08 9.00 -12.98
N THR A 31 -58.17 9.09 -12.23
CA THR A 31 -58.34 10.06 -11.13
C THR A 31 -59.46 9.58 -10.21
N SER A 32 -59.12 8.93 -9.09
CA SER A 32 -59.82 9.05 -7.78
C SER A 32 -59.48 7.90 -6.82
N VAL A 33 -59.10 8.31 -5.61
CA VAL A 33 -59.33 7.70 -4.28
C VAL A 33 -59.24 6.17 -4.16
N SER A 34 -58.19 5.73 -3.46
CA SER A 34 -57.96 4.37 -2.96
C SER A 34 -59.15 3.81 -2.18
N SER A 35 -59.88 2.86 -2.76
CA SER A 35 -60.64 1.88 -2.00
C SER A 35 -59.68 0.72 -1.70
N GLN A 36 -59.38 0.47 -0.42
CA GLN A 36 -58.64 -0.73 -0.01
C GLN A 36 -59.64 -1.88 0.14
N LEU A 37 -59.23 -3.13 -0.11
CA LEU A 37 -60.01 -4.32 0.25
C LEU A 37 -60.44 -4.22 1.72
N SER A 38 -61.63 -4.72 2.06
CA SER A 38 -62.04 -4.76 3.45
C SER A 38 -61.08 -5.64 4.25
N ASN A 39 -60.83 -5.29 5.52
CA ASN A 39 -59.99 -6.11 6.40
C ASN A 39 -60.48 -7.57 6.50
N ASN A 40 -61.78 -7.81 6.31
CA ASN A 40 -62.35 -9.15 6.32
C ASN A 40 -61.97 -9.92 5.04
N ASP A 41 -62.13 -9.31 3.86
CA ASP A 41 -61.78 -9.95 2.59
C ASP A 41 -60.28 -10.23 2.49
N LEU A 42 -59.45 -9.26 2.93
CA LEU A 42 -58.01 -9.42 3.01
C LEU A 42 -57.61 -10.60 3.90
N ASN A 43 -58.20 -10.70 5.10
CA ASN A 43 -57.93 -11.82 6.01
C ASN A 43 -58.39 -13.16 5.43
N GLU A 44 -59.50 -13.20 4.71
CA GLU A 44 -59.99 -14.42 4.08
C GLU A 44 -59.08 -14.89 2.93
N ILE A 45 -58.61 -13.97 2.07
CA ILE A 45 -57.60 -14.25 1.05
C ILE A 45 -56.35 -14.84 1.72
N LEU A 46 -55.81 -14.13 2.72
CA LEU A 46 -54.59 -14.53 3.42
C LEU A 46 -54.70 -15.92 4.07
N ASN A 47 -55.82 -16.23 4.73
CA ASN A 47 -56.02 -17.52 5.38
C ASN A 47 -55.98 -18.69 4.39
N GLU A 48 -56.41 -18.49 3.15
CA GLU A 48 -56.38 -19.53 2.12
C GLU A 48 -54.98 -19.65 1.48
N VAL A 49 -54.36 -18.52 1.09
CA VAL A 49 -53.10 -18.57 0.35
C VAL A 49 -51.87 -18.79 1.25
N GLU A 50 -51.90 -18.38 2.52
CA GLU A 50 -50.76 -18.50 3.45
C GLU A 50 -50.29 -19.96 3.59
N SER A 51 -51.23 -20.90 3.72
CA SER A 51 -50.92 -22.33 3.80
C SER A 51 -50.18 -22.84 2.54
N MET A 52 -50.52 -22.31 1.37
CA MET A 52 -49.90 -22.69 0.10
C MET A 52 -48.48 -22.17 -0.05
N TYR A 53 -48.16 -21.00 0.53
CA TYR A 53 -46.80 -20.46 0.53
C TYR A 53 -45.94 -21.09 1.63
N THR A 54 -46.51 -21.34 2.82
CA THR A 54 -45.80 -22.04 3.90
C THR A 54 -45.49 -23.49 3.57
N SER A 55 -46.23 -24.13 2.67
CA SER A 55 -45.91 -25.48 2.20
C SER A 55 -44.77 -25.53 1.19
N ILE A 56 -44.40 -24.41 0.56
CA ILE A 56 -43.28 -24.36 -0.40
C ILE A 56 -41.99 -24.73 0.34
N THR A 57 -41.20 -25.60 -0.27
CA THR A 57 -39.86 -26.01 0.15
C THR A 57 -38.79 -25.19 -0.56
N PHE A 58 -37.60 -25.09 0.04
CA PHE A 58 -36.47 -24.41 -0.62
C PHE A 58 -36.06 -25.11 -1.92
N GLU A 59 -36.23 -26.44 -1.99
CA GLU A 59 -35.94 -27.23 -3.18
C GLU A 59 -36.83 -26.79 -4.36
N GLU A 60 -38.13 -26.60 -4.15
CA GLU A 60 -39.08 -26.13 -5.17
C GLU A 60 -38.76 -24.72 -5.71
N LEU A 61 -38.00 -23.92 -4.95
CA LEU A 61 -37.53 -22.62 -5.43
C LEU A 61 -36.40 -22.74 -6.46
N GLY A 62 -35.66 -23.85 -6.51
CA GLY A 62 -34.53 -24.01 -7.43
C GLY A 62 -33.40 -23.01 -7.19
N MET A 63 -33.28 -22.48 -5.96
CA MET A 63 -32.26 -21.50 -5.53
C MET A 63 -31.14 -22.17 -4.71
N GLN A 64 -31.04 -23.49 -4.81
CA GLN A 64 -30.13 -24.35 -4.08
C GLN A 64 -28.67 -24.05 -4.46
N ASN A 65 -27.71 -24.34 -3.57
CA ASN A 65 -26.26 -24.07 -3.68
C ASN A 65 -25.81 -22.62 -3.38
N ILE A 66 -26.69 -21.79 -2.78
CA ILE A 66 -26.35 -20.44 -2.35
C ILE A 66 -26.91 -20.21 -0.94
N THR A 67 -26.06 -20.26 0.07
CA THR A 67 -26.51 -20.25 1.48
C THR A 67 -27.29 -18.99 1.85
N VAL A 68 -26.96 -17.83 1.27
CA VAL A 68 -27.69 -16.58 1.55
C VAL A 68 -29.18 -16.66 1.18
N PHE A 69 -29.53 -17.41 0.12
CA PHE A 69 -30.92 -17.59 -0.29
C PHE A 69 -31.68 -18.57 0.60
N GLU A 70 -31.01 -19.54 1.19
CA GLU A 70 -31.63 -20.46 2.15
C GLU A 70 -32.00 -19.73 3.46
N ILE A 71 -31.10 -18.87 3.93
CA ILE A 71 -31.32 -18.03 5.12
C ILE A 71 -32.46 -17.04 4.86
N SER A 72 -32.44 -16.39 3.68
CA SER A 72 -33.50 -15.50 3.26
C SER A 72 -34.85 -16.23 3.10
N TYR A 73 -34.85 -17.45 2.56
CA TYR A 73 -36.05 -18.28 2.45
C TYR A 73 -36.70 -18.55 3.82
N ASN A 74 -35.91 -18.92 4.83
CA ASN A 74 -36.43 -19.13 6.17
C ASN A 74 -36.99 -17.82 6.77
N THR A 75 -36.32 -16.70 6.53
CA THR A 75 -36.77 -15.36 6.97
C THR A 75 -38.10 -14.99 6.35
N VAL A 76 -38.20 -15.04 5.01
CA VAL A 76 -39.43 -14.73 4.25
C VAL A 76 -40.57 -15.66 4.66
N LYS A 77 -40.28 -16.96 4.82
CA LYS A 77 -41.28 -17.96 5.22
C LYS A 77 -41.88 -17.65 6.60
N SER A 78 -41.07 -17.18 7.55
CA SER A 78 -41.55 -16.78 8.88
C SER A 78 -42.43 -15.53 8.88
N GLN A 79 -42.35 -14.70 7.82
CA GLN A 79 -43.04 -13.42 7.69
C GLN A 79 -44.10 -13.43 6.58
N ILE A 80 -44.45 -14.60 6.06
CA ILE A 80 -45.16 -14.74 4.79
C ILE A 80 -46.50 -14.02 4.77
N ARG A 81 -47.28 -14.09 5.86
CA ARG A 81 -48.58 -13.41 5.96
C ARG A 81 -48.43 -11.89 5.84
N ALA A 82 -47.44 -11.32 6.51
CA ALA A 82 -47.15 -9.89 6.45
C ALA A 82 -46.71 -9.47 5.04
N LYS A 83 -45.85 -10.26 4.39
CA LYS A 83 -45.40 -9.98 3.02
C LYS A 83 -46.52 -10.07 1.99
N LEU A 84 -47.39 -11.08 2.09
CA LEU A 84 -48.58 -11.19 1.24
C LEU A 84 -49.56 -10.02 1.47
N THR A 85 -49.70 -9.57 2.72
CA THR A 85 -50.51 -8.39 3.08
C THR A 85 -49.96 -7.14 2.38
N GLN A 86 -48.65 -6.90 2.46
CA GLN A 86 -48.00 -5.76 1.79
C GLN A 86 -48.21 -5.82 0.27
N ILE A 87 -48.02 -6.99 -0.35
CA ILE A 87 -48.20 -7.16 -1.80
C ILE A 87 -49.62 -6.83 -2.24
N ILE A 88 -50.64 -7.36 -1.55
CA ILE A 88 -52.06 -7.12 -1.90
C ILE A 88 -52.39 -5.63 -1.76
N ASN A 89 -51.96 -4.99 -0.66
CA ASN A 89 -52.25 -3.58 -0.40
C ASN A 89 -51.54 -2.62 -1.37
N SER A 90 -50.43 -3.05 -1.97
CA SER A 90 -49.62 -2.20 -2.87
C SER A 90 -49.96 -2.39 -4.35
N ASP A 91 -50.81 -3.37 -4.68
CA ASP A 91 -51.21 -3.63 -6.06
C ASP A 91 -52.27 -2.62 -6.53
N LYS A 92 -52.00 -1.95 -7.66
CA LYS A 92 -52.80 -0.82 -8.17
C LYS A 92 -54.11 -1.26 -8.83
N LYS A 93 -54.39 -2.56 -8.96
CA LYS A 93 -55.58 -3.07 -9.64
C LYS A 93 -56.90 -2.87 -8.91
N ILE A 94 -56.90 -2.35 -7.68
CA ILE A 94 -58.15 -1.89 -7.05
C ILE A 94 -58.59 -0.57 -7.71
N SER A 95 -59.04 -0.66 -8.95
CA SER A 95 -59.85 0.37 -9.59
C SER A 95 -61.32 -0.06 -9.41
N ASN A 96 -62.19 0.84 -8.95
CA ASN A 96 -63.60 0.66 -8.59
C ASN A 96 -64.54 0.06 -9.68
N LYS A 97 -64.13 -0.98 -10.42
CA LYS A 97 -64.86 -1.58 -11.56
C LYS A 97 -65.24 -3.04 -11.34
N MET A 98 -64.73 -3.70 -10.31
CA MET A 98 -65.05 -5.08 -9.93
C MET A 98 -65.74 -5.09 -8.55
N GLY A 99 -66.69 -6.01 -8.34
CA GLY A 99 -67.31 -6.18 -7.02
C GLY A 99 -66.31 -6.83 -6.04
N GLN A 100 -66.46 -6.60 -4.73
CA GLN A 100 -65.57 -7.13 -3.68
C GLN A 100 -65.30 -8.66 -3.82
N THR A 101 -66.29 -9.44 -4.26
CA THR A 101 -66.15 -10.87 -4.51
C THR A 101 -65.24 -11.20 -5.70
N GLU A 102 -65.26 -10.40 -6.76
CA GLU A 102 -64.43 -10.64 -7.96
C GLU A 102 -62.96 -10.27 -7.70
N ASP A 103 -62.69 -9.23 -6.92
CA ASP A 103 -61.33 -8.86 -6.50
C ASP A 103 -60.70 -9.94 -5.62
N LYS A 104 -61.49 -10.50 -4.70
CA LYS A 104 -61.06 -11.60 -3.84
C LYS A 104 -60.66 -12.86 -4.62
N GLU A 105 -61.50 -13.31 -5.55
CA GLU A 105 -61.20 -14.47 -6.39
C GLU A 105 -60.01 -14.20 -7.33
N PHE A 106 -59.86 -12.97 -7.81
CA PHE A 106 -58.71 -12.54 -8.60
C PHE A 106 -57.39 -12.69 -7.83
N TYR A 107 -57.29 -12.13 -6.60
CA TYR A 107 -56.06 -12.23 -5.81
C TYR A 107 -55.76 -13.66 -5.40
N LYS A 108 -56.76 -14.45 -4.98
CA LYS A 108 -56.58 -15.87 -4.66
C LYS A 108 -56.00 -16.65 -5.84
N GLY A 109 -56.66 -16.61 -7.00
CA GLY A 109 -56.24 -17.36 -8.18
C GLY A 109 -54.88 -16.89 -8.70
N THR A 110 -54.61 -15.59 -8.66
CA THR A 110 -53.34 -15.01 -9.08
C THR A 110 -52.15 -15.43 -8.20
N LEU A 111 -52.32 -15.32 -6.88
CA LEU A 111 -51.27 -15.65 -5.91
C LEU A 111 -51.01 -17.16 -5.91
N GLU A 112 -52.05 -17.99 -5.98
CA GLU A 112 -51.92 -19.44 -6.12
C GLU A 112 -51.15 -19.81 -7.40
N LEU A 113 -51.54 -19.25 -8.54
CA LEU A 113 -50.93 -19.54 -9.83
C LEU A 113 -49.44 -19.19 -9.88
N ASN A 114 -49.04 -18.12 -9.19
CA ASN A 114 -47.67 -17.59 -9.23
C ASN A 114 -46.86 -17.84 -7.95
N LYS A 115 -47.37 -18.65 -7.02
CA LYS A 115 -46.81 -18.80 -5.66
C LYS A 115 -45.31 -19.09 -5.61
N ILE A 116 -44.82 -19.96 -6.49
CA ILE A 116 -43.39 -20.30 -6.57
C ILE A 116 -42.55 -19.11 -7.04
N LYS A 117 -43.01 -18.36 -8.06
CA LYS A 117 -42.28 -17.19 -8.58
C LYS A 117 -42.30 -16.05 -7.58
N ILE A 118 -43.45 -15.76 -6.99
CA ILE A 118 -43.58 -14.72 -5.97
C ILE A 118 -42.73 -15.06 -4.74
N MET A 119 -42.71 -16.32 -4.29
CA MET A 119 -41.82 -16.76 -3.22
C MET A 119 -40.34 -16.58 -3.58
N ARG A 120 -39.90 -16.99 -4.78
CA ARG A 120 -38.52 -16.76 -5.25
C ARG A 120 -38.16 -15.27 -5.28
N ALA A 121 -39.08 -14.42 -5.74
CA ALA A 121 -38.87 -12.98 -5.78
C ALA A 121 -38.68 -12.38 -4.39
N MET A 122 -39.54 -12.76 -3.44
CA MET A 122 -39.40 -12.34 -2.04
C MET A 122 -38.06 -12.78 -1.45
N VAL A 123 -37.63 -14.02 -1.71
CA VAL A 123 -36.32 -14.54 -1.25
C VAL A 123 -35.16 -13.79 -1.92
N TYR A 124 -35.22 -13.56 -3.23
CA TYR A 124 -34.19 -12.82 -3.95
C TYR A 124 -34.05 -11.37 -3.45
N LEU A 125 -35.17 -10.66 -3.34
CA LEU A 125 -35.21 -9.29 -2.86
C LEU A 125 -34.79 -9.20 -1.40
N ASN A 126 -35.24 -10.13 -0.55
CA ASN A 126 -34.83 -10.14 0.84
C ASN A 126 -33.32 -10.41 1.00
N ALA A 127 -32.72 -11.29 0.21
CA ALA A 127 -31.29 -11.59 0.31
C ALA A 127 -30.37 -10.46 -0.18
N LEU A 128 -30.80 -9.66 -1.16
CA LEU A 128 -29.92 -8.69 -1.86
C LEU A 128 -30.37 -7.23 -1.77
N TYR A 129 -31.59 -6.96 -1.32
CA TYR A 129 -32.18 -5.61 -1.31
C TYR A 129 -32.84 -5.27 0.04
N SER A 130 -32.54 -5.97 1.13
CA SER A 130 -33.09 -5.64 2.46
C SER A 130 -32.39 -4.47 3.18
N PHE A 131 -31.31 -3.92 2.62
CA PHE A 131 -30.61 -2.76 3.17
C PHE A 131 -31.47 -1.48 3.10
N ASN A 132 -31.09 -0.44 3.83
CA ASN A 132 -31.90 0.76 4.00
C ASN A 132 -31.47 1.93 3.11
N ASN A 133 -32.43 2.76 2.69
CA ASN A 133 -32.17 4.07 2.09
C ASN A 133 -31.75 5.12 3.13
N TYR A 134 -31.53 6.36 2.67
CA TYR A 134 -31.16 7.50 3.51
C TYR A 134 -32.17 7.81 4.64
N ASP A 135 -33.45 7.48 4.45
CA ASP A 135 -34.54 7.65 5.43
C ASP A 135 -34.74 6.44 6.36
N GLY A 136 -33.90 5.40 6.24
CA GLY A 136 -33.99 4.20 7.07
C GLY A 136 -35.05 3.18 6.62
N GLN A 137 -35.66 3.36 5.46
CA GLN A 137 -36.61 2.42 4.87
C GLN A 137 -35.88 1.32 4.09
N SER A 138 -36.31 0.07 4.25
CA SER A 138 -35.73 -1.06 3.52
C SER A 138 -36.01 -0.96 2.02
N ILE A 139 -35.00 -1.16 1.17
CA ILE A 139 -35.17 -1.15 -0.28
C ILE A 139 -36.14 -2.26 -0.74
N TYR A 140 -36.15 -3.40 -0.04
CA TYR A 140 -37.08 -4.49 -0.29
C TYR A 140 -38.52 -4.04 -0.08
N ASP A 141 -38.79 -3.34 1.01
CA ASP A 141 -40.12 -2.83 1.31
C ASP A 141 -40.51 -1.68 0.36
N ILE A 142 -39.57 -0.78 0.02
CA ILE A 142 -39.80 0.27 -1.00
C ILE A 142 -40.19 -0.35 -2.35
N ILE A 143 -39.48 -1.40 -2.79
CA ILE A 143 -39.79 -2.10 -4.04
C ILE A 143 -41.21 -2.68 -4.03
N ILE A 144 -41.70 -3.16 -2.89
CA ILE A 144 -43.06 -3.71 -2.76
C ILE A 144 -44.11 -2.61 -2.64
N GLU A 145 -43.91 -1.66 -1.73
CA GLU A 145 -44.90 -0.67 -1.31
C GLU A 145 -45.00 0.52 -2.27
N GLN A 146 -43.91 0.82 -2.97
CA GLN A 146 -43.78 1.97 -3.86
C GLN A 146 -43.09 1.53 -5.17
N PRO A 147 -43.71 0.68 -5.99
CA PRO A 147 -43.08 0.11 -7.19
C PRO A 147 -42.66 1.16 -8.23
N ASN A 148 -43.16 2.39 -8.14
CA ASN A 148 -42.78 3.53 -8.99
C ASN A 148 -41.66 4.41 -8.39
N TYR A 149 -41.17 4.14 -7.17
CA TYR A 149 -40.20 4.97 -6.45
C TYR A 149 -38.94 5.25 -7.28
N PHE A 150 -38.39 4.22 -7.93
CA PHE A 150 -37.19 4.35 -8.73
C PHE A 150 -37.46 4.77 -10.20
N GLY A 151 -38.72 4.92 -10.59
CA GLY A 151 -39.18 5.05 -11.97
C GLY A 151 -39.97 3.80 -12.41
N GLY A 152 -40.73 3.92 -13.50
CA GLY A 152 -41.61 2.86 -13.99
C GLY A 152 -43.01 2.92 -13.39
N ASP A 153 -44.01 2.36 -14.08
CA ASP A 153 -45.39 2.30 -13.61
C ASP A 153 -45.93 0.88 -13.85
N TYR A 154 -45.60 -0.02 -12.93
CA TYR A 154 -45.94 -1.45 -13.01
C TYR A 154 -46.76 -1.89 -11.80
N ASP A 155 -47.64 -2.86 -12.01
CA ASP A 155 -48.32 -3.59 -10.94
C ASP A 155 -47.32 -4.48 -10.19
N ILE A 156 -47.45 -4.56 -8.87
CA ILE A 156 -46.48 -5.27 -8.00
C ILE A 156 -46.45 -6.78 -8.28
N ILE A 157 -47.58 -7.43 -8.56
CA ILE A 157 -47.60 -8.87 -8.79
C ILE A 157 -46.86 -9.27 -10.09
N PRO A 158 -47.13 -8.67 -11.27
CA PRO A 158 -46.33 -8.90 -12.48
C PRO A 158 -44.84 -8.63 -12.30
N MET A 159 -44.49 -7.58 -11.54
CA MET A 159 -43.10 -7.27 -11.20
C MET A 159 -42.44 -8.40 -10.41
N LEU A 160 -43.08 -8.90 -9.35
CA LEU A 160 -42.56 -10.03 -8.57
C LEU A 160 -42.49 -11.31 -9.40
N VAL A 161 -43.42 -11.53 -10.33
CA VAL A 161 -43.36 -12.66 -11.27
C VAL A 161 -42.13 -12.56 -12.18
N HIS A 162 -41.78 -11.37 -12.66
CA HIS A 162 -40.55 -11.13 -13.45
C HIS A 162 -39.29 -11.43 -12.63
N VAL A 163 -39.21 -10.88 -11.41
CA VAL A 163 -38.09 -11.12 -10.50
C VAL A 163 -37.93 -12.61 -10.18
N GLY A 164 -39.02 -13.28 -9.85
CA GLY A 164 -39.09 -14.71 -9.53
C GLY A 164 -38.84 -15.66 -10.71
N ASN A 165 -38.71 -15.09 -11.91
CA ASN A 165 -38.32 -15.80 -13.12
C ASN A 165 -36.87 -15.47 -13.55
N GLY A 166 -36.10 -14.79 -12.70
CA GLY A 166 -34.71 -14.43 -12.94
C GLY A 166 -34.52 -13.45 -14.10
N GLY A 167 -35.49 -12.58 -14.35
CA GLY A 167 -35.42 -11.58 -15.43
C GLY A 167 -35.80 -12.08 -16.83
N LYS A 168 -36.02 -13.40 -17.01
CA LYS A 168 -36.47 -13.93 -18.31
C LYS A 168 -37.84 -13.32 -18.69
N ASN A 169 -37.99 -12.95 -19.98
CA ASN A 169 -39.15 -12.30 -20.65
C ASN A 169 -39.20 -10.76 -20.59
N HIS A 170 -38.19 -10.11 -21.17
CA HIS A 170 -38.07 -8.65 -21.24
C HIS A 170 -39.04 -7.95 -22.22
N GLU A 171 -39.70 -8.69 -23.12
CA GLU A 171 -40.30 -8.02 -24.30
C GLU A 171 -41.61 -7.29 -24.05
N ASN A 172 -42.23 -7.36 -22.86
CA ASN A 172 -43.29 -6.44 -22.41
C ASN A 172 -43.72 -6.77 -20.97
N LEU A 173 -43.21 -6.05 -19.96
CA LEU A 173 -43.70 -6.17 -18.57
C LEU A 173 -45.21 -5.92 -18.45
N ASN A 174 -45.76 -5.03 -19.27
CA ASN A 174 -47.21 -4.77 -19.38
C ASN A 174 -48.00 -5.94 -19.99
N ASN A 175 -47.34 -6.86 -20.70
CA ASN A 175 -47.93 -8.08 -21.27
C ASN A 175 -47.60 -9.34 -20.47
N LEU A 176 -46.81 -9.27 -19.40
CA LEU A 176 -46.73 -10.29 -18.34
C LEU A 176 -48.03 -10.30 -17.52
N ARG A 177 -49.17 -10.30 -18.19
CA ARG A 177 -50.49 -10.43 -17.58
C ARG A 177 -50.53 -11.80 -16.92
N TYR A 178 -50.82 -11.87 -15.62
CA TYR A 178 -51.43 -12.91 -14.76
C TYR A 178 -51.64 -14.35 -15.33
N SER A 179 -50.81 -14.81 -16.25
CA SER A 179 -51.05 -15.95 -17.14
C SER A 179 -50.09 -17.11 -16.83
N ALA A 180 -50.64 -18.31 -16.98
CA ALA A 180 -50.08 -19.57 -16.49
C ALA A 180 -48.89 -20.13 -17.30
N SER A 181 -48.46 -19.50 -18.38
CA SER A 181 -47.61 -20.19 -19.36
C SER A 181 -46.20 -19.63 -19.44
N ILE A 182 -45.29 -20.15 -18.61
CA ILE A 182 -43.88 -20.34 -19.01
C ILE A 182 -43.41 -21.66 -18.40
N LYS A 183 -42.99 -22.58 -19.28
CA LYS A 183 -42.44 -23.89 -18.93
C LYS A 183 -41.33 -23.71 -17.88
N SER A 184 -41.24 -24.61 -16.91
CA SER A 184 -40.04 -24.77 -16.09
C SER A 184 -38.87 -25.12 -17.03
N GLU A 185 -38.17 -24.11 -17.52
CA GLU A 185 -36.88 -24.35 -18.15
C GLU A 185 -35.92 -24.70 -17.02
N ASN A 186 -35.56 -25.98 -16.94
CA ASN A 186 -34.31 -26.39 -16.34
C ASN A 186 -33.21 -25.40 -16.80
N GLY A 187 -32.61 -24.65 -15.87
CA GLY A 187 -31.54 -23.69 -16.19
C GLY A 187 -31.77 -22.22 -15.82
N ILE A 188 -32.73 -21.85 -14.97
CA ILE A 188 -32.74 -20.52 -14.33
C ILE A 188 -31.52 -20.44 -13.39
N ARG A 189 -30.49 -19.69 -13.77
CA ARG A 189 -29.34 -19.39 -12.90
C ARG A 189 -29.56 -18.00 -12.31
N TYR A 190 -30.05 -17.91 -11.08
CA TYR A 190 -29.92 -16.67 -10.31
C TYR A 190 -28.44 -16.37 -10.16
N SER A 191 -27.97 -15.29 -10.79
CA SER A 191 -26.57 -14.90 -10.71
C SER A 191 -26.29 -14.28 -9.35
N GLN A 192 -25.20 -14.73 -8.72
CA GLN A 192 -24.68 -14.15 -7.48
C GLN A 192 -23.90 -12.85 -7.74
N THR A 193 -23.70 -12.45 -9.00
CA THR A 193 -23.01 -11.21 -9.34
C THR A 193 -24.02 -10.08 -9.55
N ASN A 194 -23.87 -9.02 -8.73
CA ASN A 194 -24.77 -7.86 -8.67
C ASN A 194 -25.07 -7.20 -10.01
N ILE A 195 -24.19 -7.34 -11.00
CA ILE A 195 -24.27 -6.62 -12.27
C ILE A 195 -25.26 -7.31 -13.20
N SER A 196 -25.09 -8.61 -13.43
CA SER A 196 -26.07 -9.40 -14.16
C SER A 196 -27.41 -9.54 -13.42
N GLY A 197 -27.40 -9.54 -12.08
CA GLY A 197 -28.62 -9.52 -11.26
C GLY A 197 -29.37 -8.20 -11.42
N TYR A 198 -28.72 -7.06 -11.19
CA TYR A 198 -29.34 -5.75 -11.34
C TYR A 198 -29.82 -5.50 -12.78
N ASP A 199 -28.96 -5.66 -13.78
CA ASP A 199 -29.30 -5.32 -15.17
C ASP A 199 -30.42 -6.19 -15.75
N ASN A 200 -30.48 -7.49 -15.40
CA ASN A 200 -31.49 -8.39 -15.95
C ASN A 200 -32.76 -8.49 -15.09
N VAL A 201 -32.69 -8.22 -13.78
CA VAL A 201 -33.80 -8.49 -12.86
C VAL A 201 -34.44 -7.20 -12.31
N ILE A 202 -33.64 -6.20 -11.95
CA ILE A 202 -34.12 -4.99 -11.26
C ILE A 202 -34.25 -3.79 -12.20
N LYS A 203 -33.23 -3.51 -13.02
CA LYS A 203 -33.24 -2.42 -13.97
C LYS A 203 -34.46 -2.43 -14.92
N PRO A 204 -34.92 -3.58 -15.47
CA PRO A 204 -36.05 -3.60 -16.40
C PRO A 204 -37.37 -3.17 -15.76
N ILE A 205 -37.58 -3.45 -14.48
CA ILE A 205 -38.81 -3.13 -13.74
C ILE A 205 -38.82 -1.73 -13.12
N ILE A 206 -37.72 -1.00 -13.23
CA ILE A 206 -37.58 0.38 -12.77
C ILE A 206 -37.57 1.31 -13.99
N THR A 207 -36.46 1.35 -14.71
CA THR A 207 -36.32 2.02 -16.00
C THR A 207 -35.05 1.53 -16.66
N SER A 208 -35.10 1.32 -17.98
CA SER A 208 -33.95 0.90 -18.78
C SER A 208 -32.76 1.85 -18.70
N ASN A 209 -32.97 3.10 -18.27
CA ASN A 209 -31.95 4.14 -18.25
C ASN A 209 -31.27 4.34 -16.89
N LEU A 210 -31.70 3.64 -15.82
CA LEU A 210 -31.09 3.80 -14.50
C LEU A 210 -29.85 2.90 -14.38
N SER A 211 -28.67 3.51 -14.42
CA SER A 211 -27.42 2.79 -14.18
C SER A 211 -27.35 2.25 -12.75
N PHE A 212 -26.50 1.26 -12.50
CA PHE A 212 -26.30 0.71 -11.16
C PHE A 212 -25.78 1.75 -10.16
N GLU A 213 -24.95 2.69 -10.63
CA GLU A 213 -24.46 3.80 -9.80
C GLU A 213 -25.58 4.79 -9.47
N ASP A 214 -26.38 5.18 -10.47
CA ASP A 214 -27.49 6.12 -10.26
C ASP A 214 -28.60 5.53 -9.39
N PHE A 215 -28.75 4.19 -9.39
CA PHE A 215 -29.61 3.50 -8.44
C PHE A 215 -29.19 3.79 -6.99
N PHE A 216 -27.89 3.69 -6.66
CA PHE A 216 -27.40 4.05 -5.33
C PHE A 216 -27.49 5.55 -5.03
N LYS A 217 -27.32 6.44 -6.03
CA LYS A 217 -27.58 7.88 -5.84
C LYS A 217 -29.03 8.15 -5.45
N LYS A 218 -30.00 7.45 -6.06
CA LYS A 218 -31.41 7.55 -5.65
C LYS A 218 -31.66 7.01 -4.24
N ILE A 219 -30.95 5.94 -3.85
CA ILE A 219 -31.01 5.37 -2.49
C ILE A 219 -30.41 6.31 -1.44
N ALA A 220 -29.35 7.04 -1.79
CA ALA A 220 -28.72 8.04 -0.94
C ALA A 220 -29.54 9.34 -0.85
N GLY A 221 -30.50 9.56 -1.75
CA GLY A 221 -31.34 10.75 -1.77
C GLY A 221 -30.51 12.00 -2.02
N THR A 222 -30.54 12.95 -1.08
CA THR A 222 -29.71 14.16 -1.14
C THR A 222 -28.34 14.00 -0.47
N MET A 223 -28.07 12.87 0.20
CA MET A 223 -26.76 12.58 0.77
C MET A 223 -25.78 12.21 -0.33
N ASP A 224 -24.49 12.47 -0.10
CA ASP A 224 -23.44 11.84 -0.91
C ASP A 224 -23.51 10.31 -0.74
N VAL A 225 -23.35 9.57 -1.84
CA VAL A 225 -23.52 8.11 -1.83
C VAL A 225 -22.49 7.40 -0.94
N ASN A 226 -21.27 7.94 -0.81
CA ASN A 226 -20.27 7.38 0.09
C ASN A 226 -20.63 7.66 1.55
N ASP A 227 -21.16 8.84 1.86
CA ASP A 227 -21.62 9.18 3.22
C ASP A 227 -22.79 8.28 3.63
N TRP A 228 -23.73 8.03 2.70
CA TRP A 228 -24.79 7.04 2.93
C TRP A 228 -24.21 5.64 3.16
N PHE A 229 -23.30 5.18 2.29
CA PHE A 229 -22.72 3.85 2.38
C PHE A 229 -21.96 3.62 3.70
N SER A 230 -21.21 4.61 4.16
CA SER A 230 -20.38 4.51 5.37
C SER A 230 -21.15 4.72 6.67
N THR A 231 -22.27 5.44 6.67
CA THR A 231 -22.97 5.84 7.91
C THR A 231 -24.39 5.27 8.08
N LYS A 232 -25.05 4.85 7.00
CA LYS A 232 -26.46 4.40 7.02
C LYS A 232 -26.65 2.91 6.78
N THR A 233 -25.57 2.18 6.48
CA THR A 233 -25.61 0.74 6.22
C THR A 233 -25.27 -0.05 7.49
N ASN A 234 -25.55 -1.37 7.48
CA ASN A 234 -25.22 -2.25 8.60
C ASN A 234 -23.73 -2.62 8.68
N LEU A 235 -22.94 -2.21 7.68
CA LEU A 235 -21.53 -2.51 7.57
C LEU A 235 -20.72 -1.63 8.52
N LYS A 236 -19.70 -2.23 9.15
CA LYS A 236 -18.67 -1.41 9.80
C LYS A 236 -17.69 -0.92 8.75
N VAL A 237 -17.79 0.35 8.38
CA VAL A 237 -16.93 0.99 7.37
C VAL A 237 -15.90 1.90 8.04
N LYS A 238 -14.65 1.83 7.59
CA LYS A 238 -13.58 2.76 7.95
C LYS A 238 -12.91 3.27 6.67
N GLU A 239 -13.14 4.52 6.34
CA GLU A 239 -12.53 5.17 5.18
C GLU A 239 -11.33 5.98 5.67
N ASN A 240 -10.18 5.78 5.03
CA ASN A 240 -8.96 6.49 5.39
C ASN A 240 -8.44 7.28 4.19
N MET A 241 -8.50 8.60 4.31
CA MET A 241 -7.95 9.53 3.32
C MET A 241 -6.43 9.68 3.48
N GLN A 242 -5.72 9.87 2.38
CA GLN A 242 -4.30 10.20 2.34
C GLN A 242 -4.13 11.68 1.97
N ASN A 243 -3.27 12.40 2.70
CA ASN A 243 -3.09 13.85 2.52
C ASN A 243 -2.33 14.20 1.24
N ASN A 244 -1.44 13.31 0.77
CA ASN A 244 -0.56 13.56 -0.38
C ASN A 244 -0.93 12.73 -1.62
N MET A 245 -2.11 12.10 -1.62
CA MET A 245 -2.56 11.32 -2.79
C MET A 245 -2.93 12.24 -3.96
N PRO A 246 -2.86 11.75 -5.22
CA PRO A 246 -3.37 12.47 -6.38
C PRO A 246 -4.85 12.85 -6.20
N THR A 247 -5.26 14.01 -6.72
CA THR A 247 -6.66 14.47 -6.64
C THR A 247 -7.66 13.55 -7.36
N THR A 248 -7.17 12.73 -8.30
CA THR A 248 -7.95 11.71 -9.02
C THR A 248 -8.10 10.40 -8.24
N ALA A 249 -7.39 10.23 -7.13
CA ALA A 249 -7.39 8.99 -6.36
C ALA A 249 -8.72 8.78 -5.63
N LYS A 250 -9.30 7.60 -5.80
CA LYS A 250 -10.50 7.16 -5.07
C LYS A 250 -10.08 6.49 -3.76
N TRP A 251 -10.60 6.99 -2.64
CA TRP A 251 -10.27 6.47 -1.31
C TRP A 251 -11.51 6.08 -0.49
N ARG A 252 -12.69 6.60 -0.82
CA ARG A 252 -13.95 6.25 -0.16
C ARG A 252 -14.41 4.85 -0.57
N ALA A 253 -15.04 4.13 0.35
CA ALA A 253 -15.29 2.70 0.22
C ALA A 253 -16.23 2.40 -0.95
N PHE A 254 -17.31 3.16 -1.09
CA PHE A 254 -18.26 2.97 -2.18
C PHE A 254 -17.62 3.32 -3.53
N ASP A 255 -16.95 4.47 -3.66
CA ASP A 255 -16.26 4.89 -4.89
C ASP A 255 -15.27 3.83 -5.38
N ARG A 256 -14.55 3.18 -4.47
CA ARG A 256 -13.62 2.10 -4.82
C ARG A 256 -14.35 0.83 -5.24
N LEU A 257 -15.32 0.37 -4.43
CA LEU A 257 -16.12 -0.81 -4.75
C LEU A 257 -16.83 -0.66 -6.10
N ILE A 258 -17.44 0.49 -6.40
CA ILE A 258 -18.21 0.69 -7.62
C ILE A 258 -17.33 0.85 -8.86
N SER A 259 -16.06 1.22 -8.69
CA SER A 259 -15.14 1.54 -9.78
C SER A 259 -14.53 0.33 -10.50
N ASP A 260 -14.58 -0.85 -9.89
CA ASP A 260 -13.96 -2.06 -10.46
C ASP A 260 -14.94 -3.23 -10.45
N GLU A 261 -15.15 -3.87 -11.59
CA GLU A 261 -15.99 -5.06 -11.77
C GLU A 261 -15.62 -6.22 -10.81
N ASN A 262 -14.34 -6.34 -10.44
CA ASN A 262 -13.83 -7.32 -9.49
C ASN A 262 -14.28 -7.07 -8.06
N THR A 263 -14.58 -5.83 -7.68
CA THR A 263 -15.03 -5.47 -6.32
C THR A 263 -16.51 -5.05 -6.26
N LYS A 264 -17.06 -4.49 -7.34
CA LYS A 264 -18.45 -4.05 -7.51
C LYS A 264 -19.48 -5.16 -7.28
N LYS A 265 -19.10 -6.40 -7.62
CA LYS A 265 -19.91 -7.60 -7.36
C LYS A 265 -20.16 -7.88 -5.87
N TYR A 266 -19.43 -7.23 -4.96
CA TYR A 266 -19.59 -7.40 -3.51
C TYR A 266 -20.58 -6.43 -2.85
N ILE A 267 -20.95 -5.33 -3.51
CA ILE A 267 -21.73 -4.24 -2.90
C ILE A 267 -23.06 -4.72 -2.28
N LEU A 268 -23.95 -5.35 -3.04
CA LEU A 268 -25.24 -5.84 -2.50
C LEU A 268 -25.05 -6.92 -1.41
N PRO A 269 -24.22 -7.96 -1.59
CA PRO A 269 -23.96 -8.92 -0.51
C PRO A 269 -23.45 -8.26 0.77
N LEU A 270 -22.50 -7.32 0.67
CA LEU A 270 -21.97 -6.58 1.81
C LEU A 270 -23.10 -5.83 2.54
N LEU A 271 -23.94 -5.10 1.81
CA LEU A 271 -25.03 -4.31 2.39
C LEU A 271 -26.08 -5.16 3.14
N ASN A 272 -26.23 -6.44 2.79
CA ASN A 272 -27.22 -7.34 3.38
C ASN A 272 -26.64 -8.29 4.43
N ILE A 273 -25.34 -8.20 4.71
CA ILE A 273 -24.74 -8.95 5.82
C ILE A 273 -25.19 -8.32 7.15
N PRO A 274 -25.58 -9.13 8.16
CA PRO A 274 -25.96 -8.62 9.47
C PRO A 274 -24.85 -7.79 10.11
N SER A 275 -25.24 -6.82 10.93
CA SER A 275 -24.29 -5.96 11.64
C SER A 275 -23.35 -6.78 12.53
N GLY A 276 -22.09 -6.34 12.63
CA GLY A 276 -21.06 -6.98 13.45
C GLY A 276 -20.42 -8.24 12.84
N GLN A 277 -20.75 -8.61 11.61
CA GLN A 277 -20.21 -9.81 10.96
C GLN A 277 -18.97 -9.51 10.10
N MET A 278 -18.99 -8.42 9.33
CA MET A 278 -17.87 -8.01 8.47
C MET A 278 -17.60 -6.52 8.58
N TYR A 279 -16.38 -6.15 8.23
CA TYR A 279 -15.95 -4.77 8.09
C TYR A 279 -15.43 -4.51 6.67
N VAL A 280 -15.49 -3.25 6.27
CA VAL A 280 -14.87 -2.72 5.06
C VAL A 280 -13.94 -1.59 5.46
N MET A 281 -12.69 -1.64 5.02
CA MET A 281 -11.82 -0.46 5.04
C MET A 281 -11.49 -0.02 3.63
N SER A 282 -11.15 1.26 3.48
CA SER A 282 -10.70 1.78 2.20
C SER A 282 -9.63 2.84 2.36
N ASN A 283 -8.70 2.87 1.42
CA ASN A 283 -7.72 3.94 1.26
C ASN A 283 -7.48 4.20 -0.24
N SER A 284 -6.65 5.17 -0.60
CA SER A 284 -6.37 5.55 -1.99
C SER A 284 -5.89 4.40 -2.88
N ARG A 285 -5.38 3.32 -2.28
CA ARG A 285 -4.88 2.14 -2.99
C ARG A 285 -5.77 0.92 -2.86
N HIS A 286 -6.38 0.64 -1.71
CA HIS A 286 -6.98 -0.66 -1.39
C HIS A 286 -8.45 -0.57 -1.00
N THR A 287 -9.20 -1.59 -1.42
CA THR A 287 -10.47 -1.97 -0.79
C THR A 287 -10.19 -3.16 0.11
N ILE A 288 -10.49 -3.07 1.39
CA ILE A 288 -10.16 -4.09 2.39
C ILE A 288 -11.44 -4.69 2.93
N ILE A 289 -11.57 -6.02 2.90
CA ILE A 289 -12.75 -6.74 3.39
C ILE A 289 -12.29 -7.84 4.35
N GLY A 290 -12.93 -7.93 5.51
CA GLY A 290 -12.62 -8.97 6.48
C GLY A 290 -13.78 -9.30 7.44
N PRO A 291 -13.77 -10.48 8.06
CA PRO A 291 -14.73 -10.83 9.09
C PRO A 291 -14.38 -10.10 10.39
N GLN A 292 -15.37 -9.42 11.00
CA GLN A 292 -15.17 -8.71 12.26
C GLN A 292 -14.97 -9.67 13.44
N GLN A 293 -15.55 -10.86 13.38
CA GLN A 293 -15.65 -11.76 14.53
C GLN A 293 -14.38 -12.50 14.90
N ILE A 294 -13.43 -12.60 13.97
CA ILE A 294 -12.11 -13.15 14.31
C ILE A 294 -11.40 -12.25 15.34
N TYR A 295 -11.90 -11.03 15.56
CA TYR A 295 -11.44 -10.06 16.55
C TYR A 295 -12.34 -9.99 17.80
N ASN A 296 -13.22 -10.98 18.03
CA ASN A 296 -13.95 -11.06 19.29
C ASN A 296 -12.98 -11.11 20.47
N GLY A 297 -13.24 -10.30 21.49
CA GLY A 297 -12.35 -10.12 22.65
C GLY A 297 -11.40 -8.92 22.55
N TYR A 298 -11.38 -8.20 21.42
CA TYR A 298 -10.69 -6.92 21.26
C TYR A 298 -11.69 -5.76 21.22
N ASP A 299 -11.23 -4.55 21.53
CA ASP A 299 -11.97 -3.33 21.15
C ASP A 299 -11.85 -3.16 19.64
N PHE A 300 -12.84 -3.67 18.91
CA PHE A 300 -12.81 -3.70 17.45
C PHE A 300 -12.66 -2.31 16.83
N ASN A 301 -13.33 -1.28 17.38
CA ASN A 301 -13.24 0.07 16.84
C ASN A 301 -11.82 0.63 17.03
N ALA A 302 -11.25 0.49 18.22
CA ALA A 302 -9.90 0.98 18.50
C ALA A 302 -8.84 0.31 17.63
N ILE A 303 -8.92 -1.01 17.41
CA ILE A 303 -7.97 -1.70 16.52
C ILE A 303 -8.22 -1.34 15.05
N LEU A 304 -9.48 -1.21 14.61
CA LEU A 304 -9.82 -0.81 13.25
C LEU A 304 -9.27 0.58 12.93
N ASP A 305 -9.43 1.53 13.85
CA ASP A 305 -8.87 2.88 13.73
C ASP A 305 -7.34 2.82 13.72
N LYS A 306 -6.71 2.21 14.73
CA LYS A 306 -5.26 2.09 14.85
C LYS A 306 -4.62 1.51 13.58
N TYR A 307 -5.10 0.36 13.12
CA TYR A 307 -4.49 -0.36 12.01
C TYR A 307 -4.85 0.26 10.64
N GLY A 308 -6.08 0.77 10.47
CA GLY A 308 -6.47 1.52 9.28
C GLY A 308 -5.65 2.79 9.09
N ASP A 309 -5.42 3.54 10.16
CA ASP A 309 -4.60 4.76 10.14
C ASP A 309 -3.13 4.43 9.82
N ARG A 310 -2.57 3.32 10.32
CA ARG A 310 -1.20 2.90 9.97
C ARG A 310 -1.04 2.44 8.53
N MET A 311 -1.97 1.67 7.99
CA MET A 311 -1.96 1.31 6.56
C MET A 311 -2.05 2.54 5.64
N SER A 312 -2.72 3.59 6.13
CA SER A 312 -2.88 4.85 5.41
C SER A 312 -1.62 5.70 5.48
N GLU A 313 -0.94 5.69 6.61
CA GLU A 313 0.31 6.42 6.80
C GLU A 313 1.48 5.76 6.05
N TYR A 314 1.45 4.43 5.87
CA TYR A 314 2.31 3.74 4.90
C TYR A 314 2.17 4.31 3.49
N LEU A 315 0.93 4.54 3.01
CA LEU A 315 0.71 5.15 1.70
C LEU A 315 1.12 6.62 1.68
N ASN A 316 0.81 7.40 2.73
CA ASN A 316 1.24 8.79 2.85
C ASN A 316 2.76 8.93 2.78
N LEU A 317 3.53 8.05 3.42
CA LEU A 317 4.99 8.01 3.30
C LEU A 317 5.40 7.88 1.84
N TRP A 318 4.91 6.85 1.15
CA TRP A 318 5.28 6.60 -0.24
C TRP A 318 4.79 7.69 -1.20
N TYR A 319 3.68 8.37 -0.92
CA TYR A 319 3.28 9.58 -1.65
C TYR A 319 4.27 10.74 -1.49
N ARG A 320 4.92 10.87 -0.33
CA ARG A 320 5.94 11.91 -0.08
C ARG A 320 7.31 11.57 -0.67
N ILE A 321 7.73 10.31 -0.58
CA ILE A 321 9.13 9.94 -0.86
C ILE A 321 9.34 9.34 -2.27
N ALA A 322 8.33 8.75 -2.91
CA ALA A 322 8.52 8.17 -4.24
C ALA A 322 8.72 9.26 -5.30
N ILE A 323 9.59 9.00 -6.27
CA ILE A 323 9.85 9.89 -7.41
C ILE A 323 8.61 10.08 -8.31
N ASP A 324 7.85 9.00 -8.53
CA ASP A 324 6.52 9.03 -9.13
C ASP A 324 5.56 8.21 -8.26
N SER A 325 4.76 8.91 -7.45
CA SER A 325 3.78 8.32 -6.56
C SER A 325 2.40 8.12 -7.18
N THR A 326 2.18 8.53 -8.43
CA THR A 326 0.86 8.40 -9.09
C THR A 326 0.46 6.93 -9.24
N ASN A 327 1.45 6.07 -9.46
CA ASN A 327 1.26 4.62 -9.61
C ASN A 327 0.69 3.95 -8.36
N ILE A 328 0.83 4.54 -7.17
CA ILE A 328 0.27 4.00 -5.93
C ILE A 328 -1.28 3.92 -6.03
N ALA A 329 -1.91 4.92 -6.63
CA ALA A 329 -3.38 5.04 -6.77
C ALA A 329 -3.95 4.45 -8.07
N ASN A 330 -3.11 4.14 -9.08
CA ASN A 330 -3.56 3.81 -10.44
C ASN A 330 -4.14 2.38 -10.60
N TYR A 331 -4.41 1.67 -9.51
CA TYR A 331 -4.88 0.29 -9.54
C TYR A 331 -6.35 0.17 -9.10
N SER A 332 -7.23 -0.14 -10.04
CA SER A 332 -8.65 -0.39 -9.76
C SER A 332 -8.87 -1.69 -8.97
N ASP A 333 -8.03 -2.72 -9.20
CA ASP A 333 -8.22 -4.08 -8.68
C ASP A 333 -7.26 -4.40 -7.52
N SER A 334 -7.36 -3.63 -6.44
CA SER A 334 -6.49 -3.81 -5.27
C SER A 334 -7.32 -4.20 -4.04
N LEU A 335 -7.83 -5.42 -4.08
CA LEU A 335 -8.58 -6.02 -2.98
C LEU A 335 -7.62 -6.63 -1.94
N VAL A 336 -7.77 -6.24 -0.68
CA VAL A 336 -7.13 -6.89 0.47
C VAL A 336 -8.18 -7.75 1.18
N LEU A 337 -7.96 -9.05 1.25
CA LEU A 337 -8.82 -9.96 2.01
C LEU A 337 -8.14 -10.36 3.31
N ASP A 338 -8.75 -10.02 4.43
CA ASP A 338 -8.34 -10.52 5.73
C ASP A 338 -8.59 -12.04 5.84
N THR A 339 -7.88 -12.67 6.77
CA THR A 339 -8.03 -14.11 7.01
C THR A 339 -9.44 -14.42 7.51
N ILE A 340 -9.92 -15.63 7.20
CA ILE A 340 -11.14 -16.20 7.78
C ILE A 340 -10.84 -17.17 8.94
N LYS A 341 -9.57 -17.31 9.32
CA LYS A 341 -9.15 -18.23 10.38
C LYS A 341 -9.23 -17.61 11.76
N THR A 342 -9.71 -18.40 12.71
CA THR A 342 -9.74 -18.04 14.14
C THR A 342 -8.45 -18.46 14.87
N ASP A 343 -7.69 -19.40 14.30
CA ASP A 343 -6.42 -19.91 14.83
C ASP A 343 -5.27 -19.78 13.82
N ARG A 344 -4.04 -19.99 14.29
CA ARG A 344 -2.81 -19.94 13.46
C ARG A 344 -2.41 -21.28 12.86
N ASN A 345 -3.31 -22.26 12.81
CA ASN A 345 -2.92 -23.58 12.33
C ASN A 345 -2.97 -23.64 10.80
N TRP A 346 -1.80 -23.81 10.18
CA TRP A 346 -1.65 -23.99 8.73
C TRP A 346 -2.45 -25.17 8.17
N ASN A 347 -2.63 -26.22 8.98
CA ASN A 347 -3.22 -27.49 8.59
C ASN A 347 -4.72 -27.60 8.90
N THR A 348 -5.30 -26.65 9.64
CA THR A 348 -6.75 -26.61 9.83
C THR A 348 -7.40 -26.04 8.58
N TRP A 349 -8.40 -26.76 8.08
CA TRP A 349 -9.37 -26.19 7.17
C TRP A 349 -10.13 -25.09 7.92
N PRO A 350 -10.49 -23.98 7.25
CA PRO A 350 -11.46 -23.05 7.80
C PRO A 350 -12.83 -23.75 7.90
N ILE A 351 -13.01 -24.49 8.99
CA ILE A 351 -14.24 -25.17 9.47
C ILE A 351 -14.73 -26.32 8.57
N LYS A 352 -14.93 -27.51 9.15
CA LYS A 352 -15.63 -28.63 8.50
C LYS A 352 -17.13 -28.28 8.40
N LEU A 353 -17.68 -28.31 7.18
CA LEU A 353 -19.07 -28.01 6.86
C LEU A 353 -19.94 -29.28 6.91
N GLU A 354 -20.52 -29.62 8.06
CA GLU A 354 -21.69 -30.54 8.11
C GLU A 354 -22.60 -30.23 9.31
N GLY A 355 -23.84 -29.79 9.03
CA GLY A 355 -24.92 -29.61 10.02
C GLY A 355 -25.06 -28.17 10.51
N LEU A 356 -26.20 -27.53 10.22
CA LEU A 356 -26.51 -26.13 10.57
C LEU A 356 -26.54 -25.93 12.11
N ASP A 357 -25.39 -25.58 12.68
CA ASP A 357 -25.26 -24.97 14.00
C ASP A 357 -24.31 -23.76 13.89
N PHE A 358 -24.89 -22.57 13.75
CA PHE A 358 -24.18 -21.36 13.32
C PHE A 358 -23.25 -20.82 14.41
N THR A 359 -21.98 -21.21 14.36
CA THR A 359 -20.95 -20.28 14.85
C THR A 359 -20.80 -19.15 13.83
N SER A 360 -20.54 -17.94 14.32
CA SER A 360 -20.71 -16.73 13.54
C SER A 360 -19.74 -16.62 12.33
N THR A 361 -18.55 -17.25 12.42
CA THR A 361 -17.58 -17.33 11.33
C THR A 361 -18.01 -18.27 10.20
N GLU A 362 -18.80 -19.30 10.50
CA GLU A 362 -19.34 -20.21 9.49
C GLU A 362 -20.37 -19.52 8.60
N TYR A 363 -21.18 -18.62 9.18
CA TYR A 363 -22.12 -17.80 8.42
C TYR A 363 -21.40 -16.98 7.34
N ILE A 364 -20.34 -16.22 7.68
CA ILE A 364 -19.61 -15.40 6.70
C ILE A 364 -18.90 -16.23 5.64
N HIS A 365 -18.36 -17.38 6.01
CA HIS A 365 -17.76 -18.31 5.06
C HIS A 365 -18.78 -18.73 3.99
N ASN A 366 -19.99 -19.13 4.41
CA ASN A 366 -21.05 -19.60 3.52
C ASN A 366 -21.81 -18.49 2.78
N ALA A 367 -22.01 -17.33 3.42
CA ALA A 367 -22.81 -16.23 2.89
C ALA A 367 -22.00 -15.30 1.97
N PHE A 368 -20.68 -15.24 2.12
CA PHE A 368 -19.82 -14.33 1.36
C PHE A 368 -18.64 -15.04 0.68
N TYR A 369 -17.78 -15.73 1.43
CA TYR A 369 -16.53 -16.22 0.85
C TYR A 369 -16.73 -17.35 -0.18
N ILE A 370 -17.53 -18.38 0.12
CA ILE A 370 -17.83 -19.50 -0.79
C ILE A 370 -18.51 -19.05 -2.09
N PRO A 371 -19.61 -18.28 -2.03
CA PRO A 371 -20.28 -17.69 -3.20
C PRO A 371 -19.31 -17.04 -4.20
N PHE A 372 -18.34 -16.30 -3.67
CA PHE A 372 -17.42 -15.51 -4.47
C PHE A 372 -16.06 -16.18 -4.74
N LYS A 373 -15.89 -17.45 -4.34
CA LYS A 373 -14.61 -18.19 -4.44
C LYS A 373 -13.45 -17.42 -3.81
N LEU A 374 -13.73 -16.80 -2.67
CA LEU A 374 -12.75 -16.04 -1.91
C LEU A 374 -12.03 -16.93 -0.89
N GLN A 375 -12.54 -18.12 -0.61
CA GLN A 375 -11.85 -19.09 0.23
C GLN A 375 -10.54 -19.54 -0.44
N ASN A 376 -9.42 -19.38 0.26
CA ASN A 376 -8.17 -20.01 -0.12
C ASN A 376 -7.95 -21.23 0.79
N THR A 377 -7.94 -22.41 0.18
CA THR A 377 -7.73 -23.67 0.90
C THR A 377 -6.23 -23.93 0.98
N ARG A 378 -5.61 -23.48 2.09
CA ARG A 378 -4.18 -23.64 2.46
C ARG A 378 -3.23 -22.65 1.76
N LEU A 379 -3.32 -21.39 2.16
CA LEU A 379 -2.16 -20.52 2.11
C LEU A 379 -1.08 -21.16 2.98
N GLY A 380 0.03 -21.60 2.40
CA GLY A 380 1.23 -22.06 3.12
C GLY A 380 2.13 -20.89 3.56
N ALA A 381 1.60 -19.67 3.51
CA ALA A 381 2.27 -18.41 3.77
C ALA A 381 1.34 -17.42 4.51
N ASN A 382 1.96 -16.47 5.19
CA ASN A 382 1.29 -15.55 6.12
C ASN A 382 0.28 -14.66 5.41
N GLY A 383 0.64 -14.22 4.21
CA GLY A 383 -0.23 -13.67 3.18
C GLY A 383 0.35 -14.02 1.81
N GLU A 384 -0.32 -13.57 0.76
CA GLU A 384 0.21 -13.58 -0.60
C GLU A 384 -0.31 -12.36 -1.38
N ALA A 385 0.56 -11.77 -2.20
CA ALA A 385 0.17 -10.87 -3.27
C ALA A 385 -0.72 -11.63 -4.27
N ASN A 386 -1.86 -11.02 -4.62
CA ASN A 386 -2.84 -11.61 -5.52
C ASN A 386 -3.30 -10.55 -6.53
N GLY A 387 -2.68 -10.54 -7.71
CA GLY A 387 -2.85 -9.47 -8.69
C GLY A 387 -2.27 -8.16 -8.14
N ASN A 388 -3.08 -7.09 -8.14
CA ASN A 388 -2.68 -5.81 -7.53
C ASN A 388 -3.15 -5.67 -6.07
N GLY A 389 -3.76 -6.71 -5.50
CA GLY A 389 -4.19 -6.80 -4.11
C GLY A 389 -3.42 -7.88 -3.35
N MET A 390 -3.99 -8.35 -2.23
CA MET A 390 -3.39 -9.40 -1.41
C MET A 390 -4.44 -10.17 -0.60
N ARG A 391 -4.06 -11.32 -0.08
CA ARG A 391 -4.91 -12.13 0.80
C ARG A 391 -4.11 -12.62 1.99
N LEU A 392 -4.68 -12.53 3.19
CA LEU A 392 -4.07 -12.98 4.42
C LEU A 392 -4.42 -14.44 4.68
N GLY A 393 -3.39 -15.24 5.01
CA GLY A 393 -3.50 -16.68 5.23
C GLY A 393 -3.95 -17.02 6.63
N VAL A 394 -3.02 -17.00 7.58
CA VAL A 394 -3.27 -17.35 8.99
C VAL A 394 -3.13 -16.17 9.94
N ILE A 395 -2.58 -15.04 9.48
CA ILE A 395 -2.44 -13.84 10.30
C ILE A 395 -3.67 -12.96 10.12
N LYS A 396 -4.13 -12.40 11.23
CA LYS A 396 -5.12 -11.32 11.26
C LYS A 396 -4.51 -10.01 10.77
N LEU A 397 -5.14 -9.37 9.79
CA LEU A 397 -4.68 -8.10 9.23
C LEU A 397 -4.57 -6.98 10.29
N LEU A 398 -5.53 -6.89 11.22
CA LEU A 398 -5.55 -5.88 12.29
C LEU A 398 -4.64 -6.32 13.46
N SER A 399 -3.37 -6.52 13.15
CA SER A 399 -2.31 -6.86 14.12
C SER A 399 -0.97 -6.31 13.65
N ASP A 400 0.01 -6.29 14.55
CA ASP A 400 1.34 -5.77 14.25
C ASP A 400 2.06 -6.61 13.18
N GLU A 401 1.91 -7.92 13.23
CA GLU A 401 2.39 -8.84 12.18
C GLU A 401 1.56 -8.73 10.89
N GLY A 402 0.26 -8.43 11.01
CA GLY A 402 -0.62 -8.15 9.87
C GLY A 402 -0.20 -6.90 9.10
N LEU A 403 0.27 -5.85 9.78
CA LEU A 403 0.87 -4.67 9.14
C LEU A 403 2.21 -4.97 8.45
N SER A 404 3.08 -5.77 9.09
CA SER A 404 4.32 -6.23 8.45
C SER A 404 4.02 -7.01 7.17
N CYS A 405 3.07 -7.96 7.24
CA CYS A 405 2.60 -8.70 6.07
C CYS A 405 1.96 -7.78 5.02
N TYR A 406 1.13 -6.80 5.40
CA TYR A 406 0.56 -5.83 4.47
C TYR A 406 1.63 -5.01 3.73
N ALA A 407 2.67 -4.56 4.43
CA ALA A 407 3.79 -3.84 3.81
C ALA A 407 4.64 -4.76 2.92
N HIS A 408 4.88 -6.01 3.35
CA HIS A 408 5.55 -7.06 2.58
C HIS A 408 4.85 -7.33 1.24
N GLU A 409 3.56 -7.63 1.26
CA GLU A 409 2.82 -7.92 0.03
C GLU A 409 2.69 -6.67 -0.85
N ASN A 410 2.56 -5.48 -0.26
CA ASN A 410 2.63 -4.24 -1.04
C ASN A 410 3.97 -4.06 -1.73
N ALA A 411 5.09 -4.47 -1.11
CA ALA A 411 6.38 -4.41 -1.75
C ALA A 411 6.44 -5.29 -3.00
N HIS A 412 5.92 -6.52 -2.97
CA HIS A 412 5.81 -7.36 -4.17
C HIS A 412 4.99 -6.69 -5.28
N VAL A 413 3.91 -5.98 -4.94
CA VAL A 413 3.05 -5.34 -5.95
C VAL A 413 3.62 -4.02 -6.47
N LEU A 414 4.26 -3.22 -5.61
CA LEU A 414 4.73 -1.86 -5.90
C LEU A 414 6.18 -1.80 -6.38
N VAL A 415 6.96 -2.88 -6.22
CA VAL A 415 8.40 -2.90 -6.50
C VAL A 415 8.69 -2.32 -7.88
N LYS A 416 8.01 -2.81 -8.91
CA LYS A 416 8.27 -2.38 -10.28
C LYS A 416 7.83 -0.94 -10.56
N SER A 417 6.60 -0.59 -10.21
CA SER A 417 5.96 0.65 -10.69
C SER A 417 6.27 1.87 -9.85
N THR A 418 6.57 1.69 -8.56
CA THR A 418 6.80 2.78 -7.61
C THR A 418 8.22 2.73 -7.07
N PHE A 419 8.65 1.59 -6.54
CA PHE A 419 9.92 1.53 -5.80
C PHE A 419 11.14 1.49 -6.71
N LEU A 420 11.02 0.97 -7.93
CA LEU A 420 12.07 0.96 -8.94
C LEU A 420 11.80 1.92 -10.10
N ASP A 421 10.88 2.89 -9.95
CA ASP A 421 10.60 3.92 -10.96
C ASP A 421 10.38 3.34 -12.39
N ASN A 422 9.58 2.28 -12.49
CA ASN A 422 9.28 1.59 -13.75
C ASN A 422 10.49 1.04 -14.51
N LYS A 423 11.67 0.94 -13.89
CA LYS A 423 12.90 0.38 -14.51
C LYS A 423 12.92 -1.16 -14.61
N GLY A 424 11.88 -1.81 -14.08
CA GLY A 424 11.77 -3.27 -14.03
C GLY A 424 12.64 -3.87 -12.94
N GLU A 425 12.17 -4.96 -12.34
CA GLU A 425 12.95 -5.74 -11.36
C GLU A 425 14.20 -6.32 -12.02
N ARG A 426 15.32 -6.34 -11.30
CA ARG A 426 16.57 -6.93 -11.76
C ARG A 426 16.40 -8.41 -12.06
N ASP A 427 16.79 -8.83 -13.26
CA ASP A 427 16.94 -10.26 -13.53
C ASP A 427 18.02 -10.84 -12.60
N ASN A 428 17.83 -12.08 -12.16
CA ASN A 428 18.60 -12.78 -11.13
C ASN A 428 18.22 -12.46 -9.68
N ALA A 429 17.40 -11.44 -9.43
CA ALA A 429 16.78 -11.22 -8.13
C ALA A 429 15.65 -12.23 -7.88
N THR A 430 15.53 -12.70 -6.64
CA THR A 430 14.34 -13.43 -6.17
C THR A 430 13.24 -12.45 -5.78
N ALA A 431 12.01 -12.92 -5.54
CA ALA A 431 10.94 -12.01 -5.12
C ALA A 431 11.22 -11.48 -3.70
N GLU A 432 11.65 -12.37 -2.80
CA GLU A 432 11.85 -12.05 -1.38
C GLU A 432 13.13 -11.24 -1.07
N VAL A 433 13.97 -10.97 -2.07
CA VAL A 433 15.09 -10.05 -1.88
C VAL A 433 14.61 -8.60 -1.72
N TYR A 434 13.48 -8.24 -2.33
CA TYR A 434 12.92 -6.89 -2.26
C TYR A 434 12.20 -6.61 -0.94
N THR A 435 11.78 -7.65 -0.23
CA THR A 435 10.91 -7.54 0.95
C THR A 435 11.71 -7.51 2.26
N ARG A 436 11.82 -8.63 2.98
CA ARG A 436 12.35 -8.70 4.35
C ARG A 436 13.75 -8.10 4.45
N SER A 437 13.92 -7.16 5.37
CA SER A 437 15.15 -6.37 5.56
C SER A 437 15.47 -5.34 4.48
N PHE A 438 14.53 -5.02 3.58
CA PHE A 438 14.62 -3.90 2.65
C PHE A 438 13.31 -3.09 2.58
N LEU A 439 12.31 -3.51 1.79
CA LEU A 439 11.04 -2.81 1.64
C LEU A 439 9.92 -3.36 2.53
N GLU A 440 10.27 -4.14 3.55
CA GLU A 440 9.39 -4.61 4.61
C GLU A 440 9.88 -4.09 5.98
N PRO A 441 9.01 -3.44 6.78
CA PRO A 441 9.30 -3.13 8.16
C PRO A 441 9.25 -4.41 9.00
N TYR A 442 10.26 -4.66 9.84
CA TYR A 442 10.27 -5.85 10.68
C TYR A 442 9.30 -5.67 11.86
N GLU A 443 8.45 -6.67 12.12
CA GLU A 443 7.42 -6.56 13.17
C GLU A 443 7.97 -6.55 14.59
N LYS A 444 9.25 -6.90 14.77
CA LYS A 444 9.94 -6.91 16.06
C LYS A 444 11.04 -5.85 16.09
N ASP A 445 11.24 -5.26 17.26
CA ASP A 445 12.37 -4.38 17.55
C ASP A 445 13.63 -5.23 17.86
N GLU A 446 14.21 -5.82 16.82
CA GLU A 446 15.46 -6.60 16.87
C GLU A 446 16.57 -5.86 16.08
N PRO A 447 17.86 -6.09 16.39
CA PRO A 447 19.00 -5.37 15.79
C PRO A 447 19.28 -5.84 14.36
N VAL A 448 18.33 -5.62 13.47
CA VAL A 448 18.39 -5.97 12.05
C VAL A 448 18.22 -4.72 11.20
N PHE A 449 18.83 -4.69 10.01
CA PHE A 449 18.62 -3.61 9.07
C PHE A 449 17.15 -3.59 8.65
N SER A 450 16.45 -2.51 8.96
CA SER A 450 15.07 -2.29 8.57
C SER A 450 14.80 -0.80 8.33
N PHE A 451 13.80 -0.54 7.49
CA PHE A 451 13.21 0.78 7.29
C PHE A 451 11.75 0.69 7.75
N ASN A 452 11.43 1.33 8.85
CA ASN A 452 10.09 1.36 9.40
C ASN A 452 9.19 2.30 8.58
N GLN A 453 8.35 1.68 7.76
CA GLN A 453 7.44 2.36 6.85
C GLN A 453 6.00 2.48 7.37
N ILE A 454 5.68 1.81 8.48
CA ILE A 454 4.27 1.61 8.88
C ILE A 454 4.02 1.72 10.39
N PHE A 455 4.99 1.43 11.24
CA PHE A 455 4.81 1.38 12.69
C PHE A 455 5.06 2.74 13.35
N ASN A 456 4.31 3.00 14.42
CA ASN A 456 4.56 4.11 15.35
C ASN A 456 4.73 3.52 16.75
N ARG A 457 5.95 3.05 17.06
CA ARG A 457 6.25 2.33 18.31
C ARG A 457 7.53 2.78 19.02
N ASN A 458 8.17 3.85 18.56
CA ASN A 458 9.49 4.26 19.05
C ASN A 458 10.52 3.12 18.98
N GLU A 459 10.65 2.55 17.78
CA GLU A 459 11.62 1.49 17.47
C GLU A 459 13.04 1.95 17.77
N LEU A 460 13.82 1.09 18.45
CA LEU A 460 15.23 1.36 18.70
C LEU A 460 16.05 1.18 17.43
N TYR A 461 15.90 0.04 16.74
CA TYR A 461 16.84 -0.37 15.69
C TYR A 461 16.50 0.14 14.29
N SER A 462 15.30 0.67 14.09
CA SER A 462 14.88 1.36 12.86
C SER A 462 14.54 2.82 13.16
N ASN A 463 14.02 3.54 12.17
CA ASN A 463 13.47 4.87 12.40
C ASN A 463 12.21 4.80 13.31
N THR A 464 12.09 5.76 14.21
CA THR A 464 11.05 5.83 15.25
C THR A 464 9.64 5.88 14.66
N ASN A 465 9.44 6.67 13.60
CA ASN A 465 8.15 6.85 12.93
C ASN A 465 8.36 7.25 11.45
N PRO A 466 7.57 6.75 10.49
CA PRO A 466 7.70 7.15 9.08
C PRO A 466 7.31 8.60 8.79
N GLU A 467 6.49 9.24 9.63
CA GLU A 467 6.06 10.63 9.44
C GLU A 467 7.17 11.67 9.56
N GLN A 468 8.37 11.29 10.05
CA GLN A 468 9.51 12.20 10.09
C GLN A 468 10.09 12.52 8.70
N PHE A 469 9.80 11.69 7.70
CA PHE A 469 10.35 11.83 6.35
C PHE A 469 9.35 12.55 5.43
N ASN A 470 9.79 13.66 4.84
CA ASN A 470 9.02 14.44 3.88
C ASN A 470 9.49 14.24 2.43
N SER A 471 10.65 13.64 2.24
CA SER A 471 11.24 13.35 0.93
C SER A 471 12.16 12.13 0.99
N MET A 472 12.50 11.55 -0.17
CA MET A 472 13.52 10.49 -0.24
C MET A 472 14.88 10.98 0.28
N ASN A 473 15.20 12.26 0.11
CA ASN A 473 16.44 12.83 0.63
C ASN A 473 16.53 12.77 2.17
N ASP A 474 15.39 12.91 2.87
CA ASP A 474 15.37 12.75 4.33
C ASP A 474 15.68 11.30 4.72
N VAL A 475 15.13 10.33 3.96
CA VAL A 475 15.40 8.90 4.17
C VAL A 475 16.85 8.58 3.82
N ASP A 476 17.38 9.09 2.71
CA ASP A 476 18.78 8.92 2.30
C ASP A 476 19.73 9.45 3.38
N ASN A 477 19.46 10.63 3.96
CA ASN A 477 20.25 11.19 5.05
C ASN A 477 20.20 10.32 6.31
N PHE A 478 19.02 9.84 6.69
CA PHE A 478 18.86 8.90 7.79
C PHE A 478 19.69 7.63 7.59
N VAL A 479 19.56 6.98 6.43
CA VAL A 479 20.29 5.75 6.12
C VAL A 479 21.80 5.99 6.10
N LYS A 480 22.24 7.11 5.51
CA LYS A 480 23.65 7.53 5.50
C LYS A 480 24.20 7.69 6.90
N ASN A 481 23.58 8.52 7.74
CA ASN A 481 24.06 8.83 9.08
C ASN A 481 24.08 7.57 9.99
N ARG A 482 23.03 6.73 9.90
CA ARG A 482 22.99 5.44 10.61
C ARG A 482 24.13 4.53 10.15
N ASN A 483 24.32 4.38 8.84
CA ASN A 483 25.35 3.49 8.31
C ASN A 483 26.77 3.98 8.62
N GLU A 484 27.00 5.30 8.65
CA GLU A 484 28.28 5.87 9.07
C GLU A 484 28.65 5.44 10.51
N LEU A 485 27.67 5.27 11.40
CA LEU A 485 27.90 4.67 12.72
C LEU A 485 28.20 3.18 12.63
N ILE A 486 27.45 2.42 11.84
CA ILE A 486 27.70 0.97 11.67
C ILE A 486 29.13 0.72 11.18
N TYR A 487 29.61 1.48 10.18
CA TYR A 487 30.99 1.34 9.70
C TYR A 487 32.02 1.69 10.78
N ALA A 488 31.78 2.72 11.58
CA ALA A 488 32.66 3.07 12.70
C ALA A 488 32.70 1.96 13.76
N LEU A 489 31.55 1.33 14.08
CA LEU A 489 31.48 0.21 15.02
C LEU A 489 32.17 -1.05 14.47
N ASP A 490 32.10 -1.29 13.16
CA ASP A 490 32.76 -2.42 12.50
C ASP A 490 34.29 -2.22 12.48
N VAL A 491 34.77 -1.01 12.21
CA VAL A 491 36.19 -0.63 12.35
C VAL A 491 36.67 -0.84 13.79
N LEU A 492 35.90 -0.32 14.76
CA LEU A 492 36.23 -0.40 16.18
C LEU A 492 36.40 -1.85 16.66
N GLU A 493 35.49 -2.73 16.24
CA GLU A 493 35.58 -4.16 16.53
C GLU A 493 36.81 -4.80 15.89
N ALA A 494 37.05 -4.55 14.60
CA ALA A 494 38.21 -5.12 13.90
C ALA A 494 39.52 -4.70 14.57
N GLU A 495 39.68 -3.41 14.89
CA GLU A 495 40.87 -2.90 15.56
C GLU A 495 41.10 -3.51 16.95
N ALA A 496 40.03 -3.68 17.74
CA ALA A 496 40.10 -4.33 19.03
C ALA A 496 40.53 -5.81 18.92
N VAL A 497 40.01 -6.53 17.91
CA VAL A 497 40.38 -7.93 17.63
C VAL A 497 41.84 -8.05 17.22
N PHE A 498 42.34 -7.16 16.35
CA PHE A 498 43.73 -7.16 15.92
C PHE A 498 44.68 -6.78 17.05
N GLU A 499 44.33 -5.82 17.89
CA GLU A 499 45.13 -5.44 19.06
C GLU A 499 45.35 -6.62 20.03
N LYS A 500 44.32 -7.48 20.18
CA LYS A 500 44.40 -8.69 21.00
C LYS A 500 44.92 -9.93 20.28
N ASN A 501 45.21 -9.83 18.98
CA ASN A 501 45.63 -10.95 18.13
C ASN A 501 44.60 -12.11 18.09
N TYR A 502 43.30 -11.81 18.12
CA TYR A 502 42.22 -12.82 18.12
C TYR A 502 41.64 -13.12 16.73
N GLN A 503 42.15 -12.49 15.66
CA GLN A 503 41.59 -12.56 14.31
C GLN A 503 41.43 -13.99 13.76
N LYS A 504 42.29 -14.94 14.16
CA LYS A 504 42.23 -16.34 13.67
C LYS A 504 41.03 -17.15 14.17
N GLU A 505 40.42 -16.71 15.27
CA GLU A 505 39.27 -17.37 15.88
C GLU A 505 37.99 -16.53 15.72
N TRP A 506 38.15 -15.22 15.53
CA TRP A 506 37.06 -14.26 15.50
C TRP A 506 36.31 -14.21 14.17
N PHE A 507 36.96 -14.61 13.06
CA PHE A 507 36.39 -14.45 11.72
C PHE A 507 36.18 -15.80 11.01
N ASN A 508 35.00 -15.91 10.39
CA ASN A 508 34.64 -16.87 9.36
C ASN A 508 34.66 -16.19 8.00
N THR A 509 34.34 -16.91 6.92
CA THR A 509 34.22 -16.34 5.58
C THR A 509 32.91 -16.75 4.92
N ILE A 510 32.48 -15.96 3.94
CA ILE A 510 31.32 -16.21 3.10
C ILE A 510 31.76 -16.46 1.65
N GLU A 511 31.18 -17.47 1.02
CA GLU A 511 31.39 -17.79 -0.39
C GLU A 511 30.08 -17.79 -1.16
N GLN A 512 30.13 -17.38 -2.42
CA GLN A 512 29.02 -17.53 -3.36
C GLN A 512 29.09 -18.92 -4.02
N ILE A 513 28.06 -19.75 -3.84
CA ILE A 513 27.94 -21.05 -4.51
C ILE A 513 26.77 -21.03 -5.51
N PRO A 514 26.83 -21.76 -6.63
CA PRO A 514 25.75 -21.78 -7.61
C PRO A 514 24.40 -22.17 -7.00
N SER A 515 23.33 -21.50 -7.41
CA SER A 515 21.96 -21.93 -7.10
C SER A 515 21.45 -22.94 -8.15
N ASN A 516 20.35 -23.62 -7.84
CA ASN A 516 19.65 -24.52 -8.80
C ASN A 516 18.53 -23.78 -9.56
N GLU A 517 18.56 -22.44 -9.58
CA GLU A 517 17.53 -21.62 -10.20
C GLU A 517 17.60 -21.68 -11.74
N SER A 518 16.51 -21.31 -12.40
CA SER A 518 16.41 -21.33 -13.87
C SER A 518 15.75 -20.07 -14.43
N GLY A 519 15.75 -19.92 -15.76
CA GLY A 519 15.16 -18.77 -16.45
C GLY A 519 15.80 -17.46 -16.01
N LYS A 520 14.97 -16.48 -15.62
CA LYS A 520 15.45 -15.17 -15.13
C LYS A 520 16.35 -15.26 -13.89
N ARG A 521 16.41 -16.39 -13.20
CA ARG A 521 17.20 -16.58 -11.97
C ARG A 521 18.44 -17.48 -12.13
N ALA A 522 18.75 -17.92 -13.35
CA ALA A 522 19.79 -18.92 -13.63
C ALA A 522 21.21 -18.55 -13.14
N ASN A 523 21.52 -17.25 -13.01
CA ASN A 523 22.85 -16.78 -12.60
C ASN A 523 22.91 -16.27 -11.15
N SER A 524 21.92 -16.61 -10.32
CA SER A 524 21.94 -16.31 -8.89
C SER A 524 22.76 -17.33 -8.10
N THR A 525 23.35 -16.91 -6.98
CA THR A 525 24.15 -17.75 -6.08
C THR A 525 23.52 -17.84 -4.69
N LYS A 526 23.90 -18.84 -3.90
CA LYS A 526 23.58 -18.95 -2.46
C LYS A 526 24.80 -18.56 -1.63
N ALA A 527 24.59 -18.15 -0.39
CA ALA A 527 25.68 -17.87 0.54
C ALA A 527 26.09 -19.11 1.31
N LEU A 528 27.38 -19.48 1.26
CA LEU A 528 28.00 -20.48 2.12
C LEU A 528 28.85 -19.78 3.18
N PHE A 529 28.40 -19.83 4.43
CA PHE A 529 29.20 -19.43 5.58
C PHE A 529 30.05 -20.61 6.04
N ARG A 530 31.37 -20.43 6.08
CA ARG A 530 32.31 -21.48 6.49
C ARG A 530 33.44 -20.93 7.36
N ASN A 531 34.09 -21.84 8.08
CA ASN A 531 35.34 -21.50 8.74
C ASN A 531 36.41 -21.16 7.69
N MET A 532 37.27 -20.19 8.01
CA MET A 532 38.46 -19.92 7.21
C MET A 532 39.48 -21.07 7.34
N THR A 533 40.22 -21.32 6.26
CA THR A 533 41.42 -22.16 6.24
C THR A 533 42.57 -21.50 6.99
N GLU A 534 43.59 -22.27 7.36
CA GLU A 534 44.76 -21.73 8.08
C GLU A 534 45.50 -20.67 7.25
N ASN A 535 45.58 -20.83 5.93
CA ASN A 535 46.20 -19.85 5.03
C ASN A 535 45.40 -18.54 4.95
N GLU A 536 44.07 -18.61 4.92
CA GLU A 536 43.19 -17.43 4.98
C GLU A 536 43.39 -16.70 6.31
N LYS A 537 43.34 -17.42 7.43
CA LYS A 537 43.55 -16.87 8.78
C LYS A 537 44.90 -16.18 8.95
N ASN A 538 45.96 -16.77 8.39
CA ASN A 538 47.31 -16.20 8.46
C ASN A 538 47.49 -14.94 7.63
N SER A 539 46.59 -14.65 6.70
CA SER A 539 46.65 -13.43 5.89
C SER A 539 45.92 -12.24 6.49
N LEU A 540 45.21 -12.43 7.61
CA LEU A 540 44.47 -11.36 8.27
C LEU A 540 45.42 -10.49 9.09
N VAL A 541 45.58 -9.24 8.67
CA VAL A 541 46.52 -8.26 9.26
C VAL A 541 45.88 -6.92 9.60
N ASP A 542 44.81 -6.55 8.90
CA ASP A 542 44.05 -5.32 9.09
C ASP A 542 42.62 -5.46 8.54
N ILE A 543 41.81 -4.40 8.64
CA ILE A 543 40.44 -4.42 8.11
C ILE A 543 40.38 -4.61 6.59
N ASN A 544 41.39 -4.17 5.82
CA ASN A 544 41.39 -4.39 4.37
C ASN A 544 41.54 -5.87 4.04
N SER A 545 42.38 -6.59 4.79
CA SER A 545 42.52 -8.04 4.65
C SER A 545 41.25 -8.79 5.07
N LEU A 546 40.42 -8.22 5.96
CA LEU A 546 39.08 -8.76 6.26
C LEU A 546 38.15 -8.64 5.04
N VAL A 547 38.17 -7.49 4.35
CA VAL A 547 37.41 -7.31 3.10
C VAL A 547 37.89 -8.29 2.02
N ASP A 548 39.21 -8.38 1.81
CA ASP A 548 39.81 -9.24 0.78
C ASP A 548 39.58 -10.74 0.99
N ARG A 549 39.23 -11.15 2.22
CA ARG A 549 38.95 -12.54 2.60
C ARG A 549 37.48 -12.81 2.85
N ASP A 550 36.62 -11.88 2.44
CA ASP A 550 35.20 -11.93 2.69
C ASP A 550 34.84 -12.32 4.12
N ALA A 551 35.54 -11.69 5.08
CA ALA A 551 35.43 -12.06 6.47
C ALA A 551 34.06 -11.69 7.03
N VAL A 552 33.55 -12.53 7.91
CA VAL A 552 32.32 -12.31 8.69
C VAL A 552 32.61 -12.64 10.15
N SER A 553 32.04 -11.87 11.06
CA SER A 553 32.20 -12.13 12.50
C SER A 553 31.70 -13.52 12.89
N TYR A 554 32.36 -14.17 13.84
CA TYR A 554 31.95 -15.46 14.40
C TYR A 554 30.51 -15.43 14.96
N ARG A 555 30.02 -14.24 15.33
CA ARG A 555 28.67 -14.03 15.87
C ARG A 555 27.56 -14.17 14.83
N PHE A 556 27.88 -14.27 13.54
CA PHE A 556 26.86 -14.37 12.50
C PHE A 556 26.08 -15.70 12.63
N GLU A 557 24.78 -15.59 12.86
CA GLU A 557 23.85 -16.71 13.10
C GLU A 557 23.39 -17.34 11.76
N ALA A 558 24.30 -18.01 11.04
CA ALA A 558 24.04 -18.53 9.68
C ALA A 558 23.00 -19.66 9.60
N ASN A 559 22.79 -20.43 10.67
CA ASN A 559 21.72 -21.43 10.76
C ASN A 559 21.33 -21.63 12.22
N GLY A 560 20.41 -20.80 12.70
CA GLY A 560 20.21 -20.61 14.13
C GLY A 560 21.54 -20.20 14.79
N LEU A 561 21.91 -20.85 15.89
CA LEU A 561 23.15 -20.57 16.61
C LEU A 561 24.43 -21.13 15.95
N LEU A 562 24.32 -21.77 14.77
CA LEU A 562 25.49 -22.23 14.02
C LEU A 562 26.12 -21.07 13.24
N PRO A 563 27.44 -20.86 13.36
CA PRO A 563 28.12 -19.76 12.68
C PRO A 563 28.50 -20.07 11.22
N THR A 564 28.14 -21.26 10.75
CA THR A 564 28.42 -21.78 9.41
C THR A 564 27.18 -22.49 8.88
N GLY A 565 26.96 -22.43 7.59
CA GLY A 565 25.78 -23.00 6.94
C GLY A 565 25.57 -22.41 5.56
N THR A 566 24.65 -23.00 4.80
CA THR A 566 24.20 -22.43 3.53
C THR A 566 22.87 -21.73 3.75
N LEU A 567 22.79 -20.45 3.36
CA LEU A 567 21.53 -19.72 3.29
C LEU A 567 20.93 -19.86 1.88
N GLU A 568 19.68 -20.27 1.85
CA GLU A 568 18.90 -20.41 0.62
C GLU A 568 18.42 -19.04 0.12
N ASN A 569 18.19 -18.93 -1.19
CA ASN A 569 17.58 -17.74 -1.78
C ASN A 569 16.05 -17.80 -1.69
N ASN A 570 15.41 -16.66 -1.94
CA ASN A 570 13.98 -16.45 -1.80
C ASN A 570 13.48 -16.81 -0.38
N ALA A 571 14.30 -16.45 0.62
CA ALA A 571 14.09 -16.76 2.03
C ALA A 571 13.91 -15.47 2.85
N TYR A 572 13.37 -15.65 4.06
CA TYR A 572 13.02 -14.59 4.99
C TYR A 572 14.18 -14.21 5.93
N GLU A 573 15.40 -14.27 5.43
CA GLU A 573 16.61 -13.96 6.21
C GLU A 573 16.71 -12.48 6.54
N THR A 574 17.27 -12.19 7.71
CA THR A 574 17.51 -10.83 8.20
C THR A 574 18.99 -10.47 8.23
N ILE A 575 19.30 -9.19 8.00
CA ILE A 575 20.68 -8.69 8.05
C ILE A 575 20.93 -8.09 9.42
N PRO A 576 21.86 -8.61 10.23
CA PRO A 576 22.16 -8.03 11.54
C PRO A 576 22.82 -6.65 11.41
N LEU A 577 22.44 -5.71 12.29
CA LEU A 577 23.01 -4.35 12.33
C LEU A 577 24.46 -4.36 12.83
N PHE A 578 24.71 -5.08 13.94
CA PHE A 578 25.94 -4.96 14.71
C PHE A 578 26.91 -6.14 14.57
N THR A 579 26.49 -7.19 13.85
CA THR A 579 27.34 -8.33 13.48
C THR A 579 27.88 -8.13 12.06
N PRO A 580 29.18 -7.81 11.91
CA PRO A 580 29.73 -7.36 10.63
C PRO A 580 29.90 -8.47 9.60
N MET A 581 29.54 -8.14 8.37
CA MET A 581 29.95 -8.80 7.13
C MET A 581 30.95 -7.87 6.42
N TYR A 582 32.26 -8.06 6.68
CA TYR A 582 33.31 -7.18 6.16
C TYR A 582 33.46 -7.30 4.65
N GLY A 583 33.30 -8.52 4.14
CA GLY A 583 33.41 -8.89 2.74
C GLY A 583 32.42 -8.23 1.80
N TYR A 584 32.76 -8.30 0.51
CA TYR A 584 31.84 -8.03 -0.60
C TYR A 584 31.14 -9.31 -1.09
N ALA A 585 31.84 -10.45 -1.07
CA ALA A 585 31.38 -11.77 -1.50
C ALA A 585 30.85 -11.77 -2.95
N GLU A 586 31.78 -11.62 -3.89
CA GLU A 586 31.54 -11.37 -5.32
C GLU A 586 30.80 -12.51 -6.05
N ASN A 587 29.82 -12.16 -6.90
CA ASN A 587 29.28 -13.04 -7.94
C ASN A 587 29.48 -12.43 -9.34
N ASN A 588 30.38 -13.04 -10.11
CA ASN A 588 30.73 -12.58 -11.46
C ASN A 588 29.74 -12.93 -12.57
N SER A 589 28.73 -13.75 -12.29
CA SER A 589 27.79 -14.22 -13.32
C SER A 589 26.43 -13.53 -13.29
N GLY A 590 26.08 -12.85 -12.20
CA GLY A 590 24.76 -12.29 -11.96
C GLY A 590 24.68 -11.60 -10.61
N MET A 591 23.52 -11.70 -9.95
CA MET A 591 23.33 -11.21 -8.58
C MET A 591 23.86 -12.23 -7.57
N GLY A 592 24.60 -11.76 -6.57
CA GLY A 592 24.97 -12.53 -5.39
C GLY A 592 23.75 -13.10 -4.63
N SER A 593 24.03 -13.84 -3.57
CA SER A 593 22.97 -14.37 -2.69
C SER A 593 22.12 -13.26 -2.07
N ASP A 594 20.89 -13.59 -1.68
CA ASP A 594 19.97 -12.61 -1.10
C ASP A 594 20.57 -11.89 0.12
N ILE A 595 21.31 -12.58 1.00
CA ILE A 595 21.91 -11.99 2.20
C ILE A 595 23.01 -10.97 1.83
N THR A 596 23.87 -11.29 0.87
CA THR A 596 24.97 -10.40 0.43
C THR A 596 24.43 -9.19 -0.32
N SER A 597 23.44 -9.42 -1.19
CA SER A 597 22.79 -8.35 -1.95
C SER A 597 22.01 -7.42 -1.03
N LYS A 598 21.29 -7.94 -0.02
CA LYS A 598 20.60 -7.09 0.97
C LYS A 598 21.58 -6.21 1.76
N ARG A 599 22.73 -6.75 2.20
CA ARG A 599 23.76 -5.93 2.86
C ARG A 599 24.30 -4.84 1.91
N LEU A 600 24.56 -5.19 0.66
CA LEU A 600 25.06 -4.27 -0.36
C LEU A 600 24.05 -3.16 -0.71
N ILE A 601 22.75 -3.48 -0.77
CA ILE A 601 21.67 -2.49 -0.94
C ILE A 601 21.77 -1.39 0.12
N TRP A 602 21.91 -1.75 1.39
CA TRP A 602 22.03 -0.77 2.46
C TRP A 602 23.28 0.08 2.34
N GLU A 603 24.41 -0.49 1.92
CA GLU A 603 25.65 0.23 1.72
C GLU A 603 25.60 1.20 0.55
N LEU A 604 25.01 0.78 -0.57
CA LEU A 604 24.75 1.66 -1.72
C LEU A 604 23.77 2.76 -1.37
N TRP A 605 22.73 2.46 -0.57
CA TRP A 605 21.78 3.47 -0.10
C TRP A 605 22.50 4.51 0.76
N GLY A 606 23.30 4.08 1.73
CA GLY A 606 24.00 4.99 2.64
C GLY A 606 24.99 5.92 1.94
N GLU A 607 25.64 5.48 0.85
CA GLU A 607 26.64 6.31 0.17
C GLU A 607 26.14 7.05 -1.07
N TYR A 608 25.18 6.49 -1.80
CA TYR A 608 24.71 7.04 -3.08
C TYR A 608 23.22 7.41 -3.07
N GLY A 609 22.47 7.06 -2.02
CA GLY A 609 21.04 7.30 -1.93
C GLY A 609 20.21 6.25 -2.67
N TYR A 610 18.88 6.31 -2.48
CA TYR A 610 17.97 5.30 -3.00
C TYR A 610 17.95 5.24 -4.53
N TYR A 611 17.76 6.39 -5.20
CA TYR A 611 17.60 6.43 -6.66
C TYR A 611 18.92 6.39 -7.44
N ASN A 612 20.06 6.74 -6.83
CA ASN A 612 21.37 6.68 -7.50
C ASN A 612 22.23 5.48 -7.07
N GLY A 613 21.90 4.81 -5.98
CA GLY A 613 22.57 3.60 -5.50
C GLY A 613 21.71 2.35 -5.62
N VAL A 614 20.56 2.34 -4.95
CA VAL A 614 19.71 1.15 -4.81
C VAL A 614 18.97 0.79 -6.09
N VAL A 615 18.20 1.72 -6.67
CA VAL A 615 17.42 1.47 -7.90
C VAL A 615 18.32 0.99 -9.05
N PRO A 616 19.51 1.57 -9.29
CA PRO A 616 20.45 1.05 -10.27
C PRO A 616 20.90 -0.39 -10.05
N TYR A 617 21.12 -0.78 -8.79
CA TYR A 617 21.56 -2.13 -8.44
C TYR A 617 20.41 -3.15 -8.46
N MET A 618 19.18 -2.73 -8.16
CA MET A 618 18.01 -3.60 -7.98
C MET A 618 17.04 -3.58 -9.17
N SER A 619 17.37 -2.89 -10.26
CA SER A 619 16.54 -2.84 -11.46
C SER A 619 17.26 -3.33 -12.71
N ASN A 620 16.50 -3.48 -13.80
CA ASN A 620 17.03 -3.80 -15.12
C ASN A 620 17.56 -2.58 -15.88
N GLN A 621 17.69 -1.40 -15.25
CA GLN A 621 17.99 -0.16 -15.98
C GLN A 621 19.28 -0.19 -16.81
N TYR A 622 20.30 -0.96 -16.39
CA TYR A 622 21.59 -1.08 -17.09
C TYR A 622 21.81 -2.44 -17.76
N LYS A 623 20.75 -3.25 -17.86
CA LYS A 623 20.84 -4.60 -18.43
C LYS A 623 21.48 -4.62 -19.82
N ASP A 624 21.10 -3.69 -20.68
CA ASP A 624 21.58 -3.62 -22.06
C ASP A 624 22.90 -2.82 -22.21
N GLU A 625 23.35 -2.11 -21.16
CA GLU A 625 24.58 -1.31 -21.18
C GLU A 625 25.79 -2.09 -20.65
N THR A 626 25.67 -2.63 -19.42
CA THR A 626 26.78 -3.26 -18.69
C THR A 626 26.49 -4.71 -18.30
N GLY A 627 25.28 -5.21 -18.59
CA GLY A 627 24.78 -6.44 -18.01
C GLY A 627 24.36 -6.27 -16.55
N LEU A 628 24.10 -7.40 -15.87
CA LEU A 628 23.56 -7.46 -14.51
C LEU A 628 24.42 -8.28 -13.54
N ASN A 629 25.71 -8.50 -13.85
CA ASN A 629 26.63 -9.04 -12.86
C ASN A 629 26.96 -7.96 -11.82
N ASP A 630 27.19 -8.36 -10.57
CA ASP A 630 27.38 -7.41 -9.46
C ASP A 630 28.54 -6.44 -9.72
N ASP A 631 29.70 -6.92 -10.18
CA ASP A 631 30.88 -6.09 -10.38
C ASP A 631 30.71 -5.00 -11.44
N ALA A 632 30.07 -5.32 -12.56
CA ALA A 632 29.79 -4.33 -13.60
C ALA A 632 28.83 -3.25 -13.10
N LEU A 633 27.81 -3.63 -12.33
CA LEU A 633 26.87 -2.68 -11.74
C LEU A 633 27.52 -1.83 -10.65
N ILE A 634 28.31 -2.43 -9.76
CA ILE A 634 29.00 -1.70 -8.69
C ILE A 634 30.05 -0.76 -9.29
N MET A 635 30.79 -1.17 -10.30
CA MET A 635 31.71 -0.29 -11.02
C MET A 635 30.96 0.88 -11.68
N LYS A 636 29.81 0.62 -12.31
CA LYS A 636 28.97 1.65 -12.94
C LYS A 636 28.41 2.66 -11.95
N ILE A 637 27.96 2.19 -10.78
CA ILE A 637 27.33 3.02 -9.73
C ILE A 637 28.39 3.80 -8.96
N THR A 638 29.46 3.12 -8.55
CA THR A 638 30.41 3.63 -7.56
C THR A 638 31.72 4.16 -8.14
N GLY A 639 32.05 3.74 -9.37
CA GLY A 639 33.36 3.97 -10.00
C GLY A 639 34.49 3.13 -9.40
N LYS A 640 34.18 2.10 -8.60
CA LYS A 640 35.13 1.23 -7.89
C LYS A 640 34.74 -0.23 -8.05
N SER A 641 35.70 -1.15 -7.92
CA SER A 641 35.38 -2.57 -7.73
C SER A 641 34.65 -2.80 -6.40
N GLY A 642 33.95 -3.93 -6.23
CA GLY A 642 33.22 -4.23 -5.00
C GLY A 642 34.07 -4.16 -3.73
N SER A 643 35.25 -4.77 -3.76
CA SER A 643 36.21 -4.74 -2.64
C SER A 643 36.77 -3.34 -2.38
N GLU A 644 37.05 -2.54 -3.42
CA GLU A 644 37.49 -1.15 -3.25
C GLU A 644 36.38 -0.25 -2.70
N PHE A 645 35.13 -0.47 -3.11
CA PHE A 645 33.96 0.21 -2.56
C PHE A 645 33.87 -0.08 -1.05
N LYS A 646 33.85 -1.35 -0.64
CA LYS A 646 33.84 -1.77 0.78
C LYS A 646 34.98 -1.16 1.60
N LYS A 647 36.22 -1.25 1.11
CA LYS A 647 37.38 -0.64 1.77
C LYS A 647 37.22 0.87 1.94
N SER A 648 36.60 1.54 0.97
CA SER A 648 36.39 2.99 1.05
C SER A 648 35.38 3.39 2.14
N LEU A 649 34.40 2.54 2.46
CA LEU A 649 33.47 2.77 3.59
C LEU A 649 34.23 2.77 4.92
N TYR A 650 35.04 1.74 5.17
CA TYR A 650 35.83 1.63 6.39
C TYR A 650 36.91 2.70 6.47
N LYS A 651 37.55 3.03 5.34
CA LYS A 651 38.54 4.11 5.30
C LYS A 651 37.92 5.46 5.67
N LYS A 652 36.71 5.75 5.21
CA LYS A 652 35.97 6.97 5.54
C LYS A 652 35.70 7.05 7.05
N ALA A 653 35.25 5.95 7.67
CA ALA A 653 35.08 5.87 9.12
C ALA A 653 36.40 6.13 9.88
N GLN A 654 37.49 5.45 9.49
CA GLN A 654 38.82 5.64 10.09
C GLN A 654 39.31 7.09 10.03
N THR A 655 39.09 7.79 8.91
CA THR A 655 39.52 9.18 8.77
C THR A 655 38.75 10.17 9.64
N ARG A 656 37.61 9.77 10.21
CA ARG A 656 36.72 10.61 11.02
C ARG A 656 36.67 10.23 12.49
N GLU A 657 37.49 9.29 12.95
CA GLU A 657 37.55 8.82 14.35
C GLU A 657 37.62 9.97 15.35
N ASN A 658 38.44 10.99 15.08
CA ASN A 658 38.61 12.15 15.97
C ASN A 658 37.47 13.19 15.90
N GLN A 659 36.43 12.93 15.11
CA GLN A 659 35.30 13.85 14.92
C GLN A 659 34.04 13.37 15.63
N ILE A 660 34.03 12.19 16.26
CA ILE A 660 32.82 11.67 16.91
C ILE A 660 32.27 12.65 17.95
N LYS A 661 30.95 12.81 18.01
CA LYS A 661 30.29 13.61 19.05
C LYS A 661 30.38 12.87 20.40
N PRO A 662 30.48 13.58 21.53
CA PRO A 662 30.55 12.95 22.84
C PRO A 662 29.22 12.26 23.21
N ILE A 663 29.30 11.09 23.83
CA ILE A 663 28.15 10.29 24.31
C ILE A 663 28.37 9.81 25.75
N PHE A 664 27.35 9.21 26.37
CA PHE A 664 27.48 8.62 27.71
C PHE A 664 27.34 7.11 27.66
N ILE A 665 28.30 6.37 28.20
CA ILE A 665 28.23 4.92 28.35
C ILE A 665 28.32 4.59 29.84
N ASN A 666 27.29 3.94 30.40
CA ASN A 666 27.20 3.60 31.82
C ASN A 666 27.50 4.79 32.77
N GLY A 667 27.00 5.99 32.42
CA GLY A 667 27.20 7.21 33.20
C GLY A 667 28.57 7.87 33.05
N THR A 668 29.48 7.30 32.25
CA THR A 668 30.78 7.90 31.92
C THR A 668 30.68 8.63 30.59
N GLN A 669 31.13 9.89 30.55
CA GLN A 669 31.20 10.63 29.29
C GLN A 669 32.38 10.12 28.45
N ILE A 670 32.07 9.74 27.22
CA ILE A 670 33.02 9.32 26.20
C ILE A 670 33.17 10.47 25.22
N THR A 671 34.38 11.03 25.12
CA THR A 671 34.67 12.24 24.36
C THR A 671 35.53 12.00 23.13
N ASP A 672 36.16 10.82 23.02
CA ASP A 672 37.03 10.49 21.89
C ASP A 672 36.99 8.99 21.53
N TYR A 673 37.54 8.69 20.36
CA TYR A 673 37.57 7.34 19.79
C TYR A 673 38.44 6.36 20.58
N SER A 674 39.52 6.82 21.21
CA SER A 674 40.41 5.94 21.98
C SER A 674 39.71 5.35 23.20
N GLN A 675 38.83 6.13 23.84
CA GLN A 675 37.98 5.65 24.93
C GLN A 675 36.97 4.60 24.47
N LEU A 676 36.31 4.79 23.31
CA LEU A 676 35.45 3.76 22.72
C LEU A 676 36.22 2.50 22.39
N LYS A 677 37.44 2.64 21.83
CA LYS A 677 38.28 1.49 21.48
C LYS A 677 38.66 0.68 22.71
N ASN A 678 39.02 1.33 23.82
CA ASN A 678 39.29 0.63 25.08
C ASN A 678 38.09 -0.16 25.60
N LEU A 679 36.87 0.37 25.47
CA LEU A 679 35.65 -0.35 25.84
C LEU A 679 35.42 -1.56 24.91
N MET A 680 35.62 -1.39 23.60
CA MET A 680 35.48 -2.48 22.64
C MET A 680 36.51 -3.58 22.86
N VAL A 681 37.75 -3.22 23.18
CA VAL A 681 38.82 -4.15 23.55
C VAL A 681 38.41 -5.00 24.76
N GLN A 682 37.84 -4.40 25.81
CA GLN A 682 37.35 -5.13 26.98
C GLN A 682 36.19 -6.08 26.63
N ALA A 683 35.27 -5.63 25.78
CA ALA A 683 34.16 -6.44 25.31
C ALA A 683 34.64 -7.65 24.49
N VAL A 684 35.59 -7.44 23.57
CA VAL A 684 36.22 -8.49 22.75
C VAL A 684 36.93 -9.52 23.63
N GLU A 685 37.69 -9.09 24.64
CA GLU A 685 38.32 -10.01 25.60
C GLU A 685 37.29 -10.82 26.38
N ASN A 686 36.20 -10.19 26.83
CA ASN A 686 35.13 -10.89 27.55
C ASN A 686 34.49 -11.96 26.67
N ASP A 687 34.13 -11.62 25.45
CA ASP A 687 33.53 -12.57 24.51
C ASP A 687 34.47 -13.72 24.18
N LYS A 688 35.76 -13.44 23.97
CA LYS A 688 36.77 -14.48 23.76
C LYS A 688 36.80 -15.49 24.91
N MET A 689 36.63 -15.04 26.15
CA MET A 689 36.61 -15.91 27.34
C MET A 689 35.27 -16.62 27.55
N ASN A 690 34.15 -15.96 27.29
CA ASN A 690 32.83 -16.37 27.81
C ASN A 690 31.79 -16.70 26.73
N SER A 691 32.03 -16.35 25.47
CA SER A 691 31.06 -16.45 24.37
C SER A 691 31.51 -17.39 23.25
N PHE A 692 32.77 -17.84 23.25
CA PHE A 692 33.31 -18.79 22.26
C PHE A 692 32.93 -20.25 22.53
N SER A 693 32.29 -20.55 23.67
CA SER A 693 31.85 -21.90 24.01
C SER A 693 30.83 -22.41 23.00
N LYS A 694 31.03 -23.65 22.53
CA LYS A 694 30.15 -24.32 21.57
C LYS A 694 29.48 -25.54 22.19
N LEU A 695 28.24 -25.79 21.77
CA LEU A 695 27.54 -27.05 21.98
C LEU A 695 28.18 -28.17 21.14
N SER A 696 27.83 -29.43 21.45
CA SER A 696 28.36 -30.60 20.73
C SER A 696 28.06 -30.61 19.23
N ASN A 697 27.00 -29.93 18.81
CA ASN A 697 26.64 -29.77 17.39
C ASN A 697 27.37 -28.60 16.70
N GLY A 698 28.28 -27.91 17.39
CA GLY A 698 29.06 -26.78 16.85
C GLY A 698 28.40 -25.41 16.96
N ALA A 699 27.16 -25.33 17.46
CA ALA A 699 26.47 -24.06 17.68
C ALA A 699 27.06 -23.31 18.88
N TYR A 700 27.06 -21.98 18.84
CA TYR A 700 27.45 -21.18 20.01
C TYR A 700 26.40 -21.26 21.12
N VAL A 701 26.83 -21.14 22.38
CA VAL A 701 25.93 -21.23 23.54
C VAL A 701 25.12 -19.95 23.80
N LYS A 702 25.50 -18.83 23.17
CA LYS A 702 24.86 -17.52 23.29
C LYS A 702 24.50 -16.99 21.91
N ARG A 703 23.40 -16.25 21.83
CA ARG A 703 23.06 -15.44 20.66
C ARG A 703 24.02 -14.25 20.52
N ALA A 704 24.12 -13.69 19.32
CA ALA A 704 24.90 -12.48 19.05
C ALA A 704 24.51 -11.34 20.01
N ILE A 705 23.20 -11.10 20.18
CA ILE A 705 22.64 -10.04 21.05
C ILE A 705 23.03 -10.19 22.54
N GLU A 706 23.47 -11.37 22.97
CA GLU A 706 23.86 -11.64 24.35
C GLU A 706 25.37 -11.46 24.60
N THR A 707 26.16 -11.27 23.52
CA THR A 707 27.61 -11.04 23.59
C THR A 707 27.92 -9.62 24.07
N GLU A 708 29.07 -9.44 24.73
CA GLU A 708 29.44 -8.13 25.29
C GLU A 708 29.77 -7.11 24.19
N VAL A 709 30.32 -7.56 23.05
CA VAL A 709 30.55 -6.70 21.89
C VAL A 709 29.22 -6.18 21.33
N GLU A 710 28.22 -7.04 21.15
CA GLU A 710 26.92 -6.62 20.60
C GLU A 710 26.20 -5.68 21.57
N LYS A 711 26.21 -5.97 22.88
CA LYS A 711 25.63 -5.09 23.91
C LYS A 711 26.27 -3.70 23.91
N LEU A 712 27.61 -3.62 23.80
CA LEU A 712 28.30 -2.35 23.72
C LEU A 712 27.90 -1.58 22.44
N LYS A 713 27.83 -2.27 21.29
CA LYS A 713 27.36 -1.66 20.03
C LYS A 713 25.92 -1.14 20.15
N ILE A 714 25.02 -1.90 20.77
CA ILE A 714 23.63 -1.49 21.03
C ILE A 714 23.57 -0.23 21.89
N GLU A 715 24.33 -0.17 22.99
CA GLU A 715 24.35 1.02 23.86
C GLU A 715 24.90 2.24 23.11
N ILE A 716 26.00 2.10 22.37
CA ILE A 716 26.55 3.19 21.55
C ILE A 716 25.51 3.66 20.50
N TYR A 717 24.86 2.72 19.81
CA TYR A 717 23.84 3.02 18.81
C TYR A 717 22.67 3.80 19.39
N LYS A 718 22.17 3.37 20.56
CA LYS A 718 21.11 4.06 21.28
C LYS A 718 21.49 5.50 21.62
N GLN A 719 22.68 5.71 22.18
CA GLN A 719 23.16 7.06 22.53
C GLN A 719 23.23 7.98 21.32
N TYR A 720 23.73 7.48 20.18
CA TYR A 720 23.79 8.28 18.96
C TYR A 720 22.42 8.50 18.33
N LYS A 721 21.52 7.51 18.33
CA LYS A 721 20.15 7.69 17.86
C LYS A 721 19.46 8.82 18.63
N ASP A 722 19.59 8.84 19.95
CA ASP A 722 19.04 9.89 20.81
C ASP A 722 19.71 11.25 20.53
N LEU A 723 21.04 11.29 20.48
CA LEU A 723 21.82 12.52 20.27
C LEU A 723 21.55 13.17 18.91
N THR A 724 21.33 12.37 17.88
CA THR A 724 21.19 12.82 16.48
C THR A 724 19.74 12.99 16.05
N SER A 725 18.79 12.93 16.98
CA SER A 725 17.35 12.99 16.70
C SER A 725 16.96 11.96 15.62
N ASP A 726 17.16 10.68 15.94
CA ASP A 726 16.90 9.55 15.05
C ASP A 726 17.73 9.57 13.76
N PHE A 727 19.04 9.82 13.87
CA PHE A 727 19.98 9.90 12.74
C PHE A 727 19.60 10.93 11.65
N SER A 728 18.76 11.91 11.98
CA SER A 728 18.55 13.07 11.11
C SER A 728 19.79 13.97 11.04
N ASP A 729 20.64 13.95 12.06
CA ASP A 729 21.96 14.60 12.10
C ASP A 729 23.12 13.56 12.11
N SER A 730 24.32 14.01 11.73
CA SER A 730 25.52 13.18 11.71
C SER A 730 26.01 12.84 13.13
N ILE A 731 26.63 11.67 13.30
CA ILE A 731 27.35 11.30 14.53
C ILE A 731 28.67 12.08 14.69
N TYR A 732 29.15 12.73 13.64
CA TYR A 732 30.39 13.49 13.63
C TYR A 732 30.14 14.97 13.88
N SER A 733 31.05 15.60 14.60
CA SER A 733 31.17 17.03 14.79
C SER A 733 31.65 17.66 13.49
N HIS A 734 31.00 18.72 13.03
CA HIS A 734 31.46 19.45 11.86
C HIS A 734 32.62 20.37 12.25
N THR A 735 33.81 20.14 11.70
CA THR A 735 34.89 21.13 11.72
C THR A 735 34.77 21.96 10.45
N VAL A 736 34.07 23.09 10.51
CA VAL A 736 33.96 24.03 9.38
C VAL A 736 35.27 24.77 9.17
N THR A 737 35.75 24.80 7.93
CA THR A 737 36.93 25.58 7.55
C THR A 737 36.54 27.06 7.51
N LYS A 738 37.19 27.88 8.34
CA LYS A 738 36.94 29.33 8.37
C LYS A 738 37.83 30.05 7.37
N LEU A 739 37.23 30.80 6.45
CA LEU A 739 37.93 31.66 5.50
C LEU A 739 37.79 33.13 5.88
N THR A 740 38.89 33.88 5.84
CA THR A 740 38.85 35.33 6.05
C THR A 740 38.05 36.00 4.94
N LYS A 741 37.17 36.94 5.30
CA LYS A 741 36.37 37.65 4.29
C LYS A 741 37.26 38.40 3.28
N PRO A 742 36.96 38.30 1.98
CA PRO A 742 37.61 39.10 0.95
C PRO A 742 37.33 40.58 1.12
N ALA A 743 38.29 41.40 0.71
CA ALA A 743 38.16 42.86 0.75
C ALA A 743 38.75 43.48 -0.51
N ILE A 744 38.18 44.62 -0.94
CA ILE A 744 38.77 45.47 -1.96
C ILE A 744 39.93 46.25 -1.33
N ILE A 745 41.07 46.28 -2.00
CA ILE A 745 42.14 47.20 -1.67
C ILE A 745 41.75 48.57 -2.25
N PRO A 746 41.70 49.65 -1.46
CA PRO A 746 41.18 50.92 -1.95
C PRO A 746 42.03 51.44 -3.10
N GLU A 747 41.48 51.33 -4.31
CA GLU A 747 41.99 51.93 -5.53
C GLU A 747 40.76 52.36 -6.34
N VAL A 748 40.61 53.68 -6.51
CA VAL A 748 39.57 54.21 -7.39
C VAL A 748 40.11 54.12 -8.82
N LEU A 749 39.46 53.30 -9.64
CA LEU A 749 39.88 53.09 -11.01
C LEU A 749 39.54 54.33 -11.85
N THR A 750 40.35 54.64 -12.86
CA THR A 750 40.08 55.76 -13.78
C THR A 750 39.78 55.20 -15.16
N TYR A 751 38.69 55.66 -15.77
CA TYR A 751 38.30 55.23 -17.11
C TYR A 751 39.43 55.43 -18.14
N ASN A 752 39.87 54.32 -18.73
CA ASN A 752 40.93 54.26 -19.73
C ASN A 752 40.48 53.62 -21.06
N GLY A 753 39.19 53.27 -21.18
CA GLY A 753 38.63 52.64 -22.37
C GLY A 753 38.93 51.14 -22.53
N GLN A 754 39.44 50.46 -21.49
CA GLN A 754 39.68 49.01 -21.45
C GLN A 754 38.92 48.37 -20.28
N GLU A 755 38.83 47.04 -20.27
CA GLU A 755 38.26 46.27 -19.14
C GLU A 755 39.15 46.40 -17.90
N GLN A 756 38.54 46.71 -16.76
CA GLN A 756 39.23 46.94 -15.50
C GLN A 756 38.56 46.16 -14.37
N SER A 757 39.38 45.75 -13.41
CA SER A 757 38.97 45.02 -12.21
C SER A 757 39.73 45.55 -11.00
N PRO A 758 39.07 45.81 -9.85
CA PRO A 758 39.76 46.26 -8.66
C PRO A 758 40.58 45.12 -8.05
N LYS A 759 41.66 45.46 -7.37
CA LYS A 759 42.48 44.46 -6.68
C LYS A 759 41.77 43.95 -5.43
N LEU A 760 41.57 42.63 -5.36
CA LEU A 760 40.97 41.92 -4.22
C LEU A 760 42.05 41.27 -3.35
N ASN A 761 41.83 41.29 -2.03
CA ASN A 761 42.65 40.56 -1.06
C ASN A 761 41.86 39.36 -0.48
N ASN A 762 42.58 38.37 0.06
CA ASN A 762 42.03 37.14 0.65
C ASN A 762 41.14 36.32 -0.32
N ILE A 763 41.50 36.30 -1.59
CA ILE A 763 40.84 35.46 -2.60
C ILE A 763 41.59 34.14 -2.76
N ASP A 764 40.84 33.04 -2.68
CA ASP A 764 41.28 31.72 -3.10
C ASP A 764 40.27 31.13 -4.11
N TYR A 765 40.70 31.01 -5.37
CA TYR A 765 39.85 30.52 -6.45
C TYR A 765 39.50 29.04 -6.34
N ASN A 766 40.16 28.27 -5.46
CA ASN A 766 39.78 26.87 -5.22
C ASN A 766 38.54 26.78 -4.32
N THR A 767 38.36 27.75 -3.42
CA THR A 767 37.30 27.75 -2.40
C THR A 767 36.21 28.79 -2.65
N MET A 768 36.44 29.77 -3.52
CA MET A 768 35.53 30.89 -3.80
C MET A 768 35.17 31.01 -5.29
N THR A 769 33.99 31.57 -5.58
CA THR A 769 33.59 32.06 -6.91
C THR A 769 33.42 33.58 -6.88
N ILE A 770 33.85 34.26 -7.94
CA ILE A 770 33.76 35.72 -8.09
C ILE A 770 32.96 36.04 -9.35
N SER A 771 32.08 37.03 -9.25
CA SER A 771 31.35 37.61 -10.38
C SER A 771 31.19 39.11 -10.22
N GLY A 772 31.07 39.83 -11.35
CA GLY A 772 30.87 41.28 -11.37
C GLY A 772 32.15 42.12 -11.20
N ASP A 773 33.32 41.48 -11.21
CA ASP A 773 34.63 42.11 -10.97
C ASP A 773 35.25 42.79 -12.18
N LYS A 774 34.66 42.69 -13.37
CA LYS A 774 35.23 43.21 -14.63
C LYS A 774 34.26 44.13 -15.34
N ASN A 775 34.64 45.39 -15.51
CA ASN A 775 33.82 46.42 -16.16
C ASN A 775 34.67 47.42 -16.96
N ILE A 776 34.10 48.05 -17.98
CA ILE A 776 34.79 49.03 -18.86
C ILE A 776 34.37 50.47 -18.56
N ASN A 777 33.07 50.72 -18.38
CA ASN A 777 32.51 52.07 -18.35
C ASN A 777 32.75 52.76 -17.00
N ALA A 778 32.68 54.08 -17.00
CA ALA A 778 32.77 54.87 -15.77
C ALA A 778 31.43 54.84 -15.02
N ASP A 779 31.32 53.97 -14.02
CA ASP A 779 30.13 53.79 -13.19
C ASP A 779 30.47 53.18 -11.82
N ASP A 780 29.47 53.02 -10.97
CA ASP A 780 29.51 52.26 -9.73
C ASP A 780 29.13 50.79 -9.97
N TYR A 781 29.94 49.88 -9.45
CA TYR A 781 29.81 48.44 -9.66
C TYR A 781 29.88 47.67 -8.34
N THR A 782 29.38 46.43 -8.37
CA THR A 782 29.44 45.49 -7.25
C THR A 782 30.06 44.17 -7.66
N ILE A 783 30.90 43.62 -6.79
CA ILE A 783 31.51 42.30 -6.89
C ILE A 783 30.81 41.37 -5.91
N THR A 784 30.35 40.22 -6.40
CA THR A 784 29.77 39.16 -5.57
C THR A 784 30.76 38.02 -5.43
N ILE A 785 31.07 37.64 -4.19
CA ILE A 785 31.98 36.56 -3.86
C ILE A 785 31.23 35.51 -3.02
N SER A 786 31.21 34.27 -3.49
CA SER A 786 30.46 33.17 -2.89
C SER A 786 31.40 32.01 -2.54
N LEU A 787 31.11 31.31 -1.44
CA LEU A 787 31.79 30.06 -1.10
C LEU A 787 31.32 28.95 -2.04
N LYS A 788 32.25 28.14 -2.57
CA LYS A 788 31.94 26.96 -3.40
C LYS A 788 31.31 25.82 -2.60
N ASP A 789 31.72 25.67 -1.34
CA ASP A 789 31.21 24.66 -0.41
C ASP A 789 30.69 25.34 0.86
N LYS A 790 29.42 25.73 0.85
CA LYS A 790 28.72 26.37 1.98
C LYS A 790 28.39 25.41 3.13
N VAL A 791 28.66 24.12 2.98
CA VAL A 791 28.40 23.10 4.00
C VAL A 791 29.62 22.94 4.90
N ASN A 792 30.83 22.92 4.31
CA ASN A 792 32.07 22.66 5.03
C ASN A 792 32.95 23.90 5.22
N THR A 793 32.51 25.07 4.73
CA THR A 793 33.25 26.32 4.80
C THR A 793 32.35 27.45 5.28
N THR A 794 32.86 28.29 6.17
CA THR A 794 32.24 29.54 6.59
C THR A 794 33.20 30.69 6.44
N TRP A 795 32.68 31.92 6.44
CA TRP A 795 33.51 33.08 6.70
C TRP A 795 33.99 33.09 8.15
N ASP A 796 34.97 33.92 8.45
CA ASP A 796 35.53 34.11 9.80
C ASP A 796 34.47 34.44 10.88
N ASP A 797 33.33 35.02 10.48
CA ASP A 797 32.17 35.31 11.32
C ASP A 797 31.08 34.22 11.34
N ASP A 798 31.40 33.00 10.88
CA ASP A 798 30.50 31.83 10.84
C ASP A 798 29.31 31.96 9.86
N THR A 799 29.30 32.99 9.00
CA THR A 799 28.28 33.13 7.96
C THR A 799 28.68 32.42 6.66
N THR A 800 27.69 32.06 5.82
CA THR A 800 27.89 31.49 4.47
C THR A 800 27.26 32.35 3.37
N GLN A 801 26.79 33.54 3.75
CA GLN A 801 26.17 34.49 2.83
C GLN A 801 27.20 35.06 1.85
N ASP A 802 26.77 35.39 0.64
CA ASP A 802 27.66 35.96 -0.36
C ASP A 802 28.14 37.35 0.07
N ILE A 803 29.40 37.65 -0.19
CA ILE A 803 30.01 38.94 0.13
C ILE A 803 29.87 39.86 -1.07
N ILE A 804 29.29 41.03 -0.84
CA ILE A 804 29.07 42.06 -1.85
C ILE A 804 30.00 43.24 -1.55
N LEU A 805 30.89 43.55 -2.49
CA LEU A 805 31.86 44.64 -2.39
C LEU A 805 31.64 45.66 -3.50
N SER A 806 31.60 46.95 -3.17
CA SER A 806 31.38 48.03 -4.15
C SER A 806 32.69 48.67 -4.61
N TYR A 807 32.79 49.01 -5.89
CA TYR A 807 33.90 49.80 -6.45
C TYR A 807 33.41 50.77 -7.54
N THR A 808 34.21 51.81 -7.82
CA THR A 808 33.87 52.85 -8.80
C THR A 808 34.98 52.98 -9.84
N ILE A 809 34.58 53.11 -11.12
CA ILE A 809 35.45 53.58 -12.19
C ILE A 809 35.12 55.05 -12.45
N ASN A 810 35.99 55.96 -12.01
CA ASN A 810 35.80 57.39 -12.19
C ASN A 810 35.92 57.79 -13.66
N LYS A 811 35.11 58.79 -14.06
CA LYS A 811 35.29 59.48 -15.34
C LYS A 811 36.67 60.11 -15.40
N ARG A 812 37.34 59.98 -16.54
CA ARG A 812 38.63 60.64 -16.79
C ARG A 812 38.46 62.17 -16.70
N GLN A 813 39.21 62.84 -15.83
CA GLN A 813 39.23 64.31 -15.80
C GLN A 813 39.88 64.83 -17.10
N GLY A 814 39.13 65.65 -17.86
CA GLY A 814 39.62 66.26 -19.10
C GLY A 814 40.67 67.34 -18.82
N VAL A 815 41.79 67.28 -19.53
CA VAL A 815 42.78 68.37 -19.56
C VAL A 815 42.21 69.50 -20.41
N ILE A 816 41.99 70.68 -19.83
CA ILE A 816 41.63 71.90 -20.57
C ILE A 816 42.87 72.33 -21.37
N VAL A 817 42.82 72.20 -22.69
CA VAL A 817 43.82 72.80 -23.59
C VAL A 817 43.30 74.16 -24.03
N ASN A 818 43.93 75.24 -23.57
CA ASN A 818 43.66 76.60 -24.08
C ASN A 818 44.30 76.75 -25.46
N ILE A 819 43.48 76.81 -26.51
CA ILE A 819 43.94 77.10 -27.88
C ILE A 819 43.73 78.59 -28.17
N THR A 820 44.83 79.36 -28.21
CA THR A 820 44.86 80.68 -28.85
C THR A 820 45.16 80.53 -30.34
N GLY A 821 44.21 80.86 -31.21
CA GLY A 821 44.40 80.90 -32.65
C GLY A 821 43.49 81.94 -33.32
N ASN A 822 44.10 82.97 -33.89
CA ASN A 822 43.45 84.09 -34.58
C ASN A 822 42.72 83.64 -35.85
N ARG A 823 41.60 84.31 -36.14
CA ARG A 823 40.73 84.14 -37.32
C ARG A 823 41.49 84.32 -38.64
N ASN A 824 41.10 83.58 -39.69
CA ASN A 824 40.46 84.17 -40.87
C ASN A 824 39.98 83.14 -41.93
N ASN A 825 38.71 83.33 -42.31
CA ASN A 825 38.04 83.13 -43.61
C ASN A 825 38.11 81.78 -44.35
N GLY A 826 36.92 81.19 -44.54
CA GLY A 826 36.65 80.21 -45.57
C GLY A 826 35.20 79.72 -45.54
N THR A 827 34.48 80.00 -46.61
CA THR A 827 33.03 79.91 -46.79
C THR A 827 32.52 78.46 -46.96
N ALA A 828 31.35 78.20 -46.37
CA ALA A 828 30.23 77.31 -46.75
C ALA A 828 30.47 75.91 -47.36
N GLY A 829 29.75 74.94 -46.79
CA GLY A 829 29.01 73.95 -47.58
C GLY A 829 28.81 72.60 -46.88
N ASN A 830 27.62 72.40 -46.31
CA ASN A 830 26.88 71.12 -46.15
C ASN A 830 27.58 70.00 -45.35
N GLU A 831 26.95 69.14 -44.55
CA GLU A 831 25.57 68.71 -44.44
C GLU A 831 25.47 67.79 -43.21
N THR A 832 24.25 67.69 -42.68
CA THR A 832 23.67 66.57 -41.91
C THR A 832 24.28 66.15 -40.57
N VAL A 833 23.50 66.54 -39.54
CA VAL A 833 23.33 65.89 -38.24
C VAL A 833 22.58 64.56 -38.41
N ALA A 834 23.07 63.51 -37.76
CA ALA A 834 22.34 62.39 -37.15
C ALA A 834 23.42 61.47 -36.54
N ASP A 835 23.36 60.89 -35.35
CA ASP A 835 22.35 60.80 -34.31
C ASP A 835 23.05 60.18 -33.08
N GLY A 836 22.43 60.30 -31.91
CA GLY A 836 22.55 59.26 -30.88
C GLY A 836 23.33 59.61 -29.62
N TYR A 837 22.67 60.34 -28.71
CA TYR A 837 22.82 60.11 -27.27
C TYR A 837 21.96 58.90 -26.88
N THR A 838 22.55 57.91 -26.21
CA THR A 838 22.28 57.52 -24.81
C THR A 838 23.33 56.52 -24.36
#